data_AF-A0AAD9DPU5-F1
#
_entry.id   AF-A0AAD9DPU5-F1
#
_cell.length_a   1.000
_cell.length_b   1.000
_cell.length_c   1.000
_cell.angle_alpha   90.00
_cell.angle_beta   90.00
_cell.angle_gamma   90.00
#
_symmetry.space_group_name_H-M   'P 1'
#
loop_
_entity.id
_entity.type
_entity.pdbx_description
1 polymer ?
#
loop_
_entity_poly.entity_id
_entity_poly.type
_entity_poly.pdbx_seq_one_letter_code
_entity_poly.pdbx_strand_id
1 'polypeptide(L)'
;MNIEWRDNFSNSNKPENVAYDMEIFHTEQMTLVHNETIEVKTNLTTTYQWSWTSPIPLQCTSHSVRLRFRDHSHTSDWTPLYTLKGEDTHEMKRSTVYPKNHAVLVNDSIIFCCILTPESARDFNSTNFTFQISNHTYATKPIQYLSSSPSYGFDITCDGTGATVYTGYAPDIKHFTCETRDLSSVECHWSLSRSTGLSFSVKCIKYSINGRNCSGTDMCSKISTCVLTDGIDKGVVNWTLTAKNILGKKIVSDVADPNHRVWLKAPVLKNPILVYARNATLEWKWNEMLKYNSFPLTCQVEVNGHTVKGTFNGTSLKSLVLADLQPFTEYTARVRCGSLEHFYKWGDWSNPTTFYTKDDIPKPIDVWVEVLEAQICVMWKNLTMSQSHGIITGYELILGSSKNGSKKHINKSANEHYHKYEPRIADGNHFISISAKNSAGVSPPSSVIIPRLGSDSDIKTTAINETQPHGGFYMFWEPSAIATCGYVVAWVPTFRAELCPVKWMKIPSGVSNASIYSVTEVMLSYVAMFLTHIHVMSADFEKGKRYIISVYACTSGAAQLLHTREGYMKELPPSGRVQNLRAEQQGSILVLSWDEVPKEEQRGFIQGYTIFYKLSNKDKNIDEVKELSIQDPSARKCKLNLPPGTYIFKVMAFTSAGRGAESEITQSVDHRVVDRMIISIVTDLLISASIFITITVLCYIKREWLKSALYPDIPKPRLSEAWLTKIPQCPLFDTMLTAESEVLLITKPEPYLQVMPEGMKAHEISQNSQDLPQPESCRNALESQTIPSLITSLSYIELPCPAIDNPTYSLTMTLPTDAIQVSDYRPQMQNASGQTQPCVVRSAHMDSVGYQPQSVAHFTSLPFNSVI
;
A
#
# COMPACT_ATOMS: atom_id res chain seq x y z
N MET A 1 -17.14 24.83 -63.90
CA MET A 1 -17.14 25.45 -65.25
C MET A 1 -17.68 26.84 -65.07
N ASN A 2 -16.86 27.84 -65.36
CA ASN A 2 -17.20 29.24 -65.16
C ASN A 2 -17.58 29.84 -66.51
N ILE A 3 -18.72 30.52 -66.52
CA ILE A 3 -19.39 30.98 -67.73
C ILE A 3 -19.55 32.48 -67.54
N GLU A 4 -18.79 33.25 -68.31
CA GLU A 4 -18.82 34.70 -68.25
C GLU A 4 -19.49 35.25 -69.50
N TRP A 5 -20.42 36.18 -69.35
CA TRP A 5 -21.08 36.80 -70.49
C TRP A 5 -21.30 38.30 -70.33
N ARG A 6 -21.59 38.96 -71.45
CA ARG A 6 -21.89 40.39 -71.50
C ARG A 6 -23.06 40.65 -72.45
N ASP A 7 -23.99 41.48 -72.01
CA ASP A 7 -25.07 42.00 -72.86
C ASP A 7 -24.55 43.10 -73.78
N ASN A 8 -25.24 43.28 -74.90
CA ASN A 8 -25.04 44.44 -75.77
C ASN A 8 -26.35 45.24 -75.93
N PHE A 9 -27.05 45.48 -74.81
CA PHE A 9 -28.28 46.27 -74.78
C PHE A 9 -28.04 47.69 -75.31
N SER A 10 -28.83 48.11 -76.31
CA SER A 10 -28.85 49.49 -76.77
C SER A 10 -29.42 50.42 -75.70
N ASN A 11 -28.88 51.63 -75.59
CA ASN A 11 -29.13 52.52 -74.45
C ASN A 11 -30.60 53.00 -74.28
N SER A 12 -31.50 52.70 -75.24
CA SER A 12 -32.92 53.08 -75.19
C SER A 12 -33.84 52.03 -74.56
N ASN A 13 -33.45 50.74 -74.57
CA ASN A 13 -34.29 49.64 -74.09
C ASN A 13 -33.51 48.82 -73.05
N LYS A 14 -33.73 49.10 -71.76
CA LYS A 14 -33.15 48.34 -70.64
C LYS A 14 -34.24 47.88 -69.67
N PRO A 15 -34.44 46.57 -69.48
CA PRO A 15 -35.29 46.05 -68.42
C PRO A 15 -34.62 46.23 -67.04
N GLU A 16 -35.40 46.47 -65.98
CA GLU A 16 -34.86 46.58 -64.61
C GLU A 16 -34.30 45.24 -64.10
N ASN A 17 -34.98 44.14 -64.42
CA ASN A 17 -34.54 42.77 -64.14
C ASN A 17 -34.49 41.99 -65.45
N VAL A 18 -33.45 41.19 -65.62
CA VAL A 18 -33.24 40.35 -66.79
C VAL A 18 -32.93 38.94 -66.29
N ALA A 19 -33.75 37.96 -66.68
CA ALA A 19 -33.42 36.55 -66.45
C ALA A 19 -32.36 36.08 -67.45
N TYR A 20 -31.82 34.86 -67.32
CA TYR A 20 -30.95 34.22 -68.30
C TYR A 20 -31.22 32.72 -68.31
N ASP A 21 -31.91 32.19 -69.33
CA ASP A 21 -31.95 30.73 -69.52
C ASP A 21 -30.60 30.26 -70.08
N MET A 22 -30.02 29.25 -69.44
CA MET A 22 -28.81 28.58 -69.89
C MET A 22 -29.08 27.11 -70.15
N GLU A 23 -28.50 26.56 -71.20
CA GLU A 23 -28.49 25.13 -71.48
C GLU A 23 -27.06 24.64 -71.72
N ILE A 24 -26.71 23.52 -71.09
CA ILE A 24 -25.40 22.87 -71.20
C ILE A 24 -25.60 21.47 -71.78
N PHE A 25 -24.82 21.13 -72.79
CA PHE A 25 -24.87 19.88 -73.53
C PHE A 25 -23.55 19.13 -73.50
N HIS A 26 -23.57 17.79 -73.50
CA HIS A 26 -22.43 17.02 -74.01
C HIS A 26 -22.38 17.21 -75.54
N THR A 27 -21.22 17.61 -76.06
CA THR A 27 -21.13 18.20 -77.42
C THR A 27 -21.31 17.18 -78.53
N GLU A 28 -20.72 15.99 -78.41
CA GLU A 28 -20.75 14.99 -79.49
C GLU A 28 -22.17 14.45 -79.75
N GLN A 29 -22.93 14.19 -78.67
CA GLN A 29 -24.28 13.62 -78.75
C GLN A 29 -25.40 14.68 -78.72
N MET A 30 -25.05 15.95 -78.49
CA MET A 30 -26.00 17.06 -78.25
C MET A 30 -27.04 16.75 -77.16
N THR A 31 -26.64 15.98 -76.14
CA THR A 31 -27.50 15.60 -75.02
C THR A 31 -27.50 16.68 -73.93
N LEU A 32 -28.68 17.18 -73.57
CA LEU A 32 -28.86 18.20 -72.54
C LEU A 32 -28.53 17.62 -71.15
N VAL A 33 -27.67 18.30 -70.39
CA VAL A 33 -27.21 17.85 -69.06
C VAL A 33 -27.42 18.87 -67.94
N HIS A 34 -27.69 20.14 -68.27
CA HIS A 34 -28.12 21.16 -67.31
C HIS A 34 -28.99 22.21 -68.01
N ASN A 35 -30.07 22.64 -67.36
CA ASN A 35 -30.78 23.86 -67.73
C ASN A 35 -31.21 24.65 -66.48
N GLU A 36 -31.13 25.98 -66.55
CA GLU A 36 -31.39 26.88 -65.41
C GLU A 36 -31.75 28.28 -65.90
N THR A 37 -32.53 29.03 -65.11
CA THR A 37 -32.88 30.44 -65.35
C THR A 37 -32.28 31.30 -64.24
N ILE A 38 -31.39 32.22 -64.58
CA ILE A 38 -30.65 33.07 -63.62
C ILE A 38 -31.20 34.50 -63.66
N GLU A 39 -31.79 35.00 -62.57
CA GLU A 39 -32.27 36.39 -62.51
C GLU A 39 -31.18 37.38 -62.07
N VAL A 40 -31.02 38.47 -62.84
CA VAL A 40 -29.99 39.49 -62.60
C VAL A 40 -30.57 40.91 -62.73
N LYS A 41 -30.13 41.82 -61.86
CA LYS A 41 -30.47 43.25 -61.92
C LYS A 41 -29.50 43.97 -62.85
N THR A 42 -30.01 44.72 -63.81
CA THR A 42 -29.16 45.38 -64.81
C THR A 42 -28.43 46.59 -64.20
N ASN A 43 -27.16 46.78 -64.57
CA ASN A 43 -26.38 47.94 -64.18
C ASN A 43 -25.41 48.35 -65.30
N LEU A 44 -24.90 49.57 -65.28
CA LEU A 44 -24.31 50.25 -66.44
C LEU A 44 -23.00 49.63 -66.97
N THR A 45 -22.28 48.84 -66.18
CA THR A 45 -20.99 48.22 -66.56
C THR A 45 -20.72 46.89 -65.85
N THR A 46 -21.27 45.77 -66.34
CA THR A 46 -20.94 44.42 -65.83
C THR A 46 -20.75 43.40 -66.94
N THR A 47 -19.64 42.65 -66.87
CA THR A 47 -19.62 41.24 -67.30
C THR A 47 -20.23 40.44 -66.17
N TYR A 48 -21.13 39.50 -66.45
CA TYR A 48 -21.68 38.57 -65.45
C TYR A 48 -20.87 37.29 -65.42
N GLN A 49 -20.89 36.61 -64.27
CA GLN A 49 -20.21 35.34 -64.06
C GLN A 49 -21.18 34.39 -63.35
N TRP A 50 -21.30 33.16 -63.84
CA TRP A 50 -21.98 32.06 -63.15
C TRP A 50 -21.15 30.77 -63.28
N SER A 51 -21.33 29.85 -62.33
CA SER A 51 -20.47 28.67 -62.18
C SER A 51 -21.28 27.38 -62.06
N TRP A 52 -21.20 26.55 -63.08
CA TRP A 52 -21.75 25.19 -63.07
C TRP A 52 -20.74 24.18 -62.50
N THR A 53 -21.21 23.24 -61.70
CA THR A 53 -20.44 22.06 -61.30
C THR A 53 -20.96 20.85 -62.08
N SER A 54 -20.13 20.31 -62.99
CA SER A 54 -20.49 19.12 -63.76
C SER A 54 -20.56 17.89 -62.84
N PRO A 55 -21.53 16.98 -63.04
CA PRO A 55 -21.60 15.72 -62.30
C PRO A 55 -20.45 14.75 -62.66
N ILE A 56 -19.74 15.00 -63.77
CA ILE A 56 -18.57 14.24 -64.22
C ILE A 56 -17.36 15.18 -64.35
N PRO A 57 -16.11 14.67 -64.28
CA PRO A 57 -14.93 15.48 -64.58
C PRO A 57 -15.04 16.17 -65.96
N LEU A 58 -14.71 17.46 -66.05
CA LEU A 58 -14.85 18.23 -67.29
C LEU A 58 -13.96 17.70 -68.44
N GLN A 59 -12.92 16.93 -68.11
CA GLN A 59 -12.08 16.21 -69.07
C GLN A 59 -12.84 15.11 -69.81
N CYS A 60 -13.90 14.53 -69.22
CA CYS A 60 -14.59 13.34 -69.74
C CYS A 60 -15.29 13.57 -71.08
N THR A 61 -15.88 14.74 -71.29
CA THR A 61 -16.42 15.10 -72.59
C THR A 61 -16.42 16.60 -72.81
N SER A 62 -16.41 17.00 -74.07
CA SER A 62 -16.54 18.39 -74.47
C SER A 62 -17.94 18.91 -74.11
N HIS A 63 -18.02 20.00 -73.34
CA HIS A 63 -19.27 20.60 -72.88
C HIS A 63 -19.59 21.87 -73.68
N SER A 64 -20.76 21.91 -74.32
CA SER A 64 -21.21 23.06 -75.10
C SER A 64 -22.33 23.80 -74.38
N VAL A 65 -22.17 25.11 -74.21
CA VAL A 65 -23.14 25.98 -73.57
C VAL A 65 -23.78 26.89 -74.62
N ARG A 66 -25.09 27.06 -74.54
CA ARG A 66 -25.77 28.23 -75.10
C ARG A 66 -26.49 28.99 -73.98
N LEU A 67 -26.45 30.31 -74.08
CA LEU A 67 -27.17 31.22 -73.20
C LEU A 67 -28.25 31.93 -73.99
N ARG A 68 -29.21 32.47 -73.25
CA ARG A 68 -30.12 33.52 -73.69
C ARG A 68 -30.49 34.34 -72.42
N PHE A 69 -30.74 35.66 -72.50
CA PHE A 69 -31.26 36.57 -71.43
C PHE A 69 -32.70 36.29 -70.89
N ARG A 70 -33.57 37.31 -70.72
CA ARG A 70 -35.07 37.32 -70.80
C ARG A 70 -35.57 38.73 -70.44
N ASP A 71 -36.64 39.17 -71.08
CA ASP A 71 -37.47 40.28 -70.58
C ASP A 71 -38.93 39.82 -70.42
N HIS A 72 -39.71 40.50 -69.58
CA HIS A 72 -41.07 40.14 -69.16
C HIS A 72 -42.07 39.96 -70.31
N SER A 73 -41.76 40.47 -71.51
CA SER A 73 -42.55 40.25 -72.74
C SER A 73 -41.72 40.07 -74.01
N HIS A 74 -40.38 39.97 -73.93
CA HIS A 74 -39.54 39.81 -75.12
C HIS A 74 -38.40 38.80 -75.00
N THR A 75 -38.22 38.09 -76.12
CA THR A 75 -38.08 36.65 -76.09
C THR A 75 -37.55 36.06 -77.43
N SER A 76 -36.35 36.46 -77.91
CA SER A 76 -35.75 36.05 -79.22
C SER A 76 -34.89 34.74 -79.26
N ASP A 77 -33.73 34.72 -79.96
CA ASP A 77 -32.94 33.52 -80.26
C ASP A 77 -31.75 33.20 -79.31
N TRP A 78 -31.47 31.90 -79.15
CA TRP A 78 -30.28 31.34 -78.48
C TRP A 78 -28.94 31.88 -79.04
N THR A 79 -27.91 31.97 -78.20
CA THR A 79 -26.53 32.11 -78.69
C THR A 79 -26.08 30.92 -79.55
N PRO A 80 -25.04 31.09 -80.38
CA PRO A 80 -24.19 29.99 -80.81
C PRO A 80 -23.73 29.12 -79.62
N LEU A 81 -23.39 27.87 -79.91
CA LEU A 81 -22.80 26.97 -78.91
C LEU A 81 -21.34 27.35 -78.67
N TYR A 82 -21.00 27.64 -77.42
CA TYR A 82 -19.64 27.83 -76.96
C TYR A 82 -19.15 26.54 -76.31
N THR A 83 -18.11 25.92 -76.87
CA THR A 83 -17.62 24.60 -76.41
C THR A 83 -16.38 24.75 -75.52
N LEU A 84 -16.47 24.32 -74.27
CA LEU A 84 -15.31 23.92 -73.47
C LEU A 84 -14.92 22.51 -73.89
N LYS A 85 -13.79 22.36 -74.58
CA LYS A 85 -13.29 21.05 -75.01
C LYS A 85 -12.89 20.20 -73.80
N GLY A 86 -13.31 18.94 -73.82
CA GLY A 86 -12.77 17.89 -72.98
C GLY A 86 -11.53 17.28 -73.61
N GLU A 87 -11.06 16.18 -73.02
CA GLU A 87 -9.95 15.38 -73.55
C GLU A 87 -10.44 14.35 -74.59
N ASP A 88 -11.75 14.25 -74.82
CA ASP A 88 -12.47 13.29 -75.68
C ASP A 88 -12.29 13.53 -77.18
N THR A 89 -11.03 13.67 -77.61
CA THR A 89 -10.66 14.06 -78.98
C THR A 89 -10.28 12.86 -79.85
N HIS A 90 -10.66 12.87 -81.13
CA HIS A 90 -10.34 11.80 -82.09
C HIS A 90 -8.84 11.65 -82.40
N GLU A 91 -7.97 12.55 -81.90
CA GLU A 91 -6.51 12.47 -82.06
C GLU A 91 -5.82 11.68 -80.92
N MET A 92 -6.58 11.14 -79.95
CA MET A 92 -6.05 10.38 -78.82
C MET A 92 -5.31 9.10 -79.25
N LYS A 93 -4.03 9.02 -78.86
CA LYS A 93 -3.14 7.87 -79.14
C LYS A 93 -3.06 6.83 -78.01
N ARG A 94 -3.72 7.11 -76.87
CA ARG A 94 -3.80 6.23 -75.70
C ARG A 94 -5.09 6.53 -74.94
N SER A 95 -5.74 5.50 -74.44
CA SER A 95 -6.85 5.61 -73.49
C SER A 95 -6.39 6.28 -72.19
N THR A 96 -7.30 6.95 -71.47
CA THR A 96 -6.99 7.59 -70.18
C THR A 96 -8.18 7.58 -69.22
N VAL A 97 -7.89 7.55 -67.91
CA VAL A 97 -8.90 7.65 -66.84
C VAL A 97 -8.80 9.00 -66.14
N TYR A 98 -9.94 9.63 -65.82
CA TYR A 98 -10.05 10.87 -65.04
C TYR A 98 -11.08 10.74 -63.90
N PRO A 99 -10.92 11.48 -62.78
CA PRO A 99 -9.84 12.43 -62.49
C PRO A 99 -8.59 11.75 -61.93
N LYS A 100 -7.40 12.32 -62.19
CA LYS A 100 -6.09 11.72 -61.84
C LYS A 100 -5.55 12.32 -60.54
N ASN A 101 -5.06 11.47 -59.63
CA ASN A 101 -4.50 11.86 -58.32
C ASN A 101 -5.45 12.74 -57.48
N HIS A 102 -6.76 12.58 -57.68
CA HIS A 102 -7.78 13.38 -57.01
C HIS A 102 -8.01 12.88 -55.59
N ALA A 103 -8.70 13.65 -54.75
CA ALA A 103 -8.96 13.27 -53.38
C ALA A 103 -10.29 13.79 -52.85
N VAL A 104 -10.99 12.92 -52.12
CA VAL A 104 -12.39 13.10 -51.69
C VAL A 104 -12.55 12.83 -50.19
N LEU A 105 -13.67 13.26 -49.58
CA LEU A 105 -13.98 12.85 -48.21
C LEU A 105 -14.40 11.38 -48.16
N VAL A 106 -14.18 10.72 -47.04
CA VAL A 106 -14.78 9.40 -46.76
C VAL A 106 -16.31 9.52 -46.78
N ASN A 107 -16.96 8.56 -47.44
CA ASN A 107 -18.38 8.50 -47.80
C ASN A 107 -18.86 9.44 -48.94
N ASP A 108 -18.03 10.38 -49.43
CA ASP A 108 -18.38 11.10 -50.67
C ASP A 108 -18.34 10.14 -51.87
N SER A 109 -19.17 10.41 -52.87
CA SER A 109 -19.23 9.65 -54.12
C SER A 109 -18.40 10.31 -55.22
N ILE A 110 -17.48 9.56 -55.81
CA ILE A 110 -16.71 9.99 -57.00
C ILE A 110 -17.17 9.22 -58.25
N ILE A 111 -17.25 9.91 -59.39
CA ILE A 111 -17.44 9.30 -60.71
C ILE A 111 -16.12 9.41 -61.47
N PHE A 112 -15.68 8.30 -62.06
CA PHE A 112 -14.57 8.28 -63.00
C PHE A 112 -15.10 8.12 -64.42
N CYS A 113 -14.36 8.64 -65.38
CA CYS A 113 -14.54 8.32 -66.79
C CYS A 113 -13.26 7.72 -67.38
N CYS A 114 -13.45 6.84 -68.35
CA CYS A 114 -12.44 6.28 -69.20
C CYS A 114 -12.71 6.75 -70.63
N ILE A 115 -11.76 7.49 -71.18
CA ILE A 115 -11.74 7.94 -72.57
C ILE A 115 -10.85 6.95 -73.32
N LEU A 116 -11.39 6.33 -74.37
CA LEU A 116 -10.77 5.21 -75.08
C LEU A 116 -10.18 5.65 -76.43
N THR A 117 -9.25 4.86 -76.98
CA THR A 117 -8.90 5.05 -78.40
C THR A 117 -10.06 4.63 -79.32
N PRO A 118 -10.16 5.18 -80.56
CA PRO A 118 -11.18 4.77 -81.54
C PRO A 118 -11.11 3.31 -82.01
N GLU A 119 -10.04 2.60 -81.66
CA GLU A 119 -9.89 1.15 -81.84
C GLU A 119 -10.44 0.43 -80.60
N SER A 120 -9.90 0.75 -79.40
CA SER A 120 -10.32 0.18 -78.11
C SER A 120 -11.83 0.28 -77.87
N ALA A 121 -12.47 1.39 -78.27
CA ALA A 121 -13.88 1.67 -78.02
C ALA A 121 -14.86 0.69 -78.70
N ARG A 122 -14.44 -0.03 -79.76
CA ARG A 122 -15.34 -0.87 -80.56
C ARG A 122 -15.74 -2.17 -79.86
N ASP A 123 -14.78 -2.79 -79.18
CA ASP A 123 -14.92 -4.06 -78.48
C ASP A 123 -14.88 -3.87 -76.95
N PHE A 124 -15.07 -2.64 -76.47
CA PHE A 124 -14.96 -2.30 -75.05
C PHE A 124 -16.09 -2.90 -74.20
N ASN A 125 -15.71 -3.64 -73.16
CA ASN A 125 -16.63 -4.14 -72.15
C ASN A 125 -15.98 -4.02 -70.76
N SER A 126 -16.67 -3.40 -69.80
CA SER A 126 -16.19 -3.21 -68.44
C SER A 126 -17.32 -3.37 -67.43
N THR A 127 -17.05 -4.08 -66.33
CA THR A 127 -17.96 -4.14 -65.18
C THR A 127 -18.03 -2.83 -64.41
N ASN A 128 -17.01 -1.97 -64.55
CA ASN A 128 -16.87 -0.73 -63.79
C ASN A 128 -17.38 0.47 -64.61
N PHE A 129 -16.87 0.63 -65.83
CA PHE A 129 -17.22 1.72 -66.75
C PHE A 129 -18.40 1.29 -67.63
N THR A 130 -19.62 1.61 -67.19
CA THR A 130 -20.87 1.04 -67.72
C THR A 130 -21.84 2.09 -68.29
N PHE A 131 -21.63 3.38 -68.03
CA PHE A 131 -22.48 4.45 -68.54
C PHE A 131 -21.79 5.19 -69.68
N GLN A 132 -22.29 5.06 -70.92
CA GLN A 132 -21.68 5.74 -72.07
C GLN A 132 -22.02 7.24 -72.05
N ILE A 133 -20.99 8.10 -72.11
CA ILE A 133 -21.10 9.57 -72.15
C ILE A 133 -20.99 10.09 -73.58
N SER A 134 -20.10 9.50 -74.35
CA SER A 134 -19.78 9.86 -75.74
C SER A 134 -19.41 8.59 -76.52
N ASN A 135 -19.17 8.66 -77.83
CA ASN A 135 -18.90 7.48 -78.66
C ASN A 135 -17.66 6.69 -78.22
N HIS A 136 -16.75 7.33 -77.48
CA HIS A 136 -15.51 6.73 -76.98
C HIS A 136 -15.24 6.99 -75.48
N THR A 137 -16.18 7.58 -74.74
CA THR A 137 -16.06 7.76 -73.28
C THR A 137 -17.15 7.03 -72.51
N TYR A 138 -16.72 6.25 -71.51
CA TYR A 138 -17.58 5.55 -70.56
C TYR A 138 -17.29 6.01 -69.13
N ALA A 139 -18.31 6.10 -68.27
CA ALA A 139 -18.19 6.42 -66.86
C ALA A 139 -18.62 5.28 -65.94
N THR A 140 -18.12 5.37 -64.71
CA THR A 140 -18.57 4.52 -63.60
C THR A 140 -19.93 4.97 -63.08
N LYS A 141 -20.60 4.07 -62.36
CA LYS A 141 -21.58 4.50 -61.36
C LYS A 141 -20.84 5.27 -60.23
N PRO A 142 -21.53 6.10 -59.42
CA PRO A 142 -20.89 6.80 -58.31
C PRO A 142 -20.27 5.80 -57.31
N ILE A 143 -18.97 5.92 -57.07
CA ILE A 143 -18.20 5.04 -56.17
C ILE A 143 -18.03 5.76 -54.83
N GLN A 144 -18.49 5.13 -53.75
CA GLN A 144 -18.28 5.60 -52.38
C GLN A 144 -17.23 4.76 -51.66
N TYR A 145 -16.32 5.42 -50.94
CA TYR A 145 -15.30 4.76 -50.14
C TYR A 145 -15.59 4.96 -48.65
N LEU A 146 -15.87 3.85 -47.94
CA LEU A 146 -16.29 3.83 -46.53
C LEU A 146 -15.13 4.03 -45.52
N SER A 147 -13.91 4.19 -46.01
CA SER A 147 -12.70 4.36 -45.19
C SER A 147 -11.66 5.23 -45.90
N SER A 148 -10.69 5.74 -45.12
CA SER A 148 -9.57 6.52 -45.65
C SER A 148 -8.56 5.63 -46.36
N SER A 149 -8.04 6.09 -47.49
CA SER A 149 -7.17 5.30 -48.35
C SER A 149 -5.80 5.03 -47.74
N PRO A 150 -5.12 3.94 -48.14
CA PRO A 150 -3.68 3.79 -47.93
C PRO A 150 -2.86 4.97 -48.49
N SER A 151 -1.58 5.06 -48.13
CA SER A 151 -0.68 6.12 -48.63
C SER A 151 -0.44 6.08 -50.15
N TYR A 152 -0.69 4.94 -50.79
CA TYR A 152 -0.67 4.80 -52.26
C TYR A 152 -2.02 5.13 -52.91
N GLY A 153 -3.10 5.31 -52.15
CA GLY A 153 -4.45 5.59 -52.66
C GLY A 153 -5.26 4.33 -52.98
N PHE A 154 -6.33 4.50 -53.74
CA PHE A 154 -7.07 3.44 -54.42
C PHE A 154 -6.97 3.66 -55.92
N ASP A 155 -6.54 2.64 -56.67
CA ASP A 155 -6.43 2.71 -58.12
C ASP A 155 -7.69 2.19 -58.81
N ILE A 156 -8.10 2.87 -59.88
CA ILE A 156 -9.11 2.40 -60.83
C ILE A 156 -8.51 2.35 -62.24
N THR A 157 -8.72 1.23 -62.94
CA THR A 157 -8.09 0.95 -64.23
C THR A 157 -9.10 0.75 -65.36
N CYS A 158 -8.70 1.15 -66.56
CA CYS A 158 -9.41 0.98 -67.81
C CYS A 158 -8.42 0.90 -68.98
N ASP A 159 -8.59 -0.09 -69.85
CA ASP A 159 -7.80 -0.29 -71.08
C ASP A 159 -6.27 -0.11 -70.87
N GLY A 160 -5.72 -0.87 -69.93
CA GLY A 160 -4.30 -0.84 -69.57
C GLY A 160 -3.82 0.43 -68.85
N THR A 161 -4.67 1.44 -68.69
CA THR A 161 -4.37 2.70 -67.98
C THR A 161 -5.16 2.82 -66.68
N GLY A 162 -4.91 3.85 -65.88
CA GLY A 162 -5.64 4.06 -64.63
C GLY A 162 -5.43 5.43 -64.00
N ALA A 163 -6.14 5.64 -62.90
CA ALA A 163 -6.08 6.82 -62.06
C ALA A 163 -6.17 6.43 -60.58
N THR A 164 -5.41 7.13 -59.74
CA THR A 164 -5.43 6.96 -58.28
C THR A 164 -6.33 8.00 -57.62
N VAL A 165 -7.16 7.59 -56.66
CA VAL A 165 -7.91 8.48 -55.75
C VAL A 165 -7.47 8.29 -54.30
N TYR A 166 -7.44 9.39 -53.54
CA TYR A 166 -7.14 9.37 -52.11
C TYR A 166 -8.37 9.76 -51.30
N THR A 167 -8.75 8.97 -50.30
CA THR A 167 -9.93 9.24 -49.48
C THR A 167 -9.51 9.61 -48.05
N GLY A 168 -10.13 10.63 -47.48
CA GLY A 168 -9.69 11.14 -46.18
C GLY A 168 -10.71 12.02 -45.46
N TYR A 169 -10.22 12.79 -44.51
CA TYR A 169 -11.04 13.71 -43.73
C TYR A 169 -10.48 15.14 -43.80
N ALA A 170 -11.36 16.13 -43.73
CA ALA A 170 -10.98 17.48 -43.36
C ALA A 170 -10.35 17.48 -41.95
N PRO A 171 -9.48 18.46 -41.60
CA PRO A 171 -8.87 18.52 -40.28
C PRO A 171 -9.93 18.74 -39.21
N ASP A 172 -9.84 18.05 -38.07
CA ASP A 172 -10.65 18.37 -36.89
C ASP A 172 -9.76 18.54 -35.67
N ILE A 173 -9.84 19.72 -35.04
CA ILE A 173 -8.91 20.19 -34.02
C ILE A 173 -9.62 20.27 -32.67
N LYS A 174 -8.96 19.78 -31.63
CA LYS A 174 -9.39 19.84 -30.23
C LYS A 174 -8.26 20.36 -29.34
N HIS A 175 -8.62 20.78 -28.13
CA HIS A 175 -7.69 21.21 -27.09
C HIS A 175 -6.72 22.34 -27.51
N PHE A 176 -7.13 23.22 -28.43
CA PHE A 176 -6.35 24.40 -28.78
C PHE A 176 -6.25 25.34 -27.58
N THR A 177 -5.04 25.55 -27.08
CA THR A 177 -4.74 26.36 -25.88
C THR A 177 -3.43 27.10 -26.09
N CYS A 178 -3.39 28.40 -25.79
CA CYS A 178 -2.18 29.22 -25.77
C CYS A 178 -1.84 29.67 -24.33
N GLU A 179 -0.55 29.64 -24.00
CA GLU A 179 0.01 29.93 -22.67
C GLU A 179 1.50 30.35 -22.80
N THR A 180 2.07 31.03 -21.81
CA THR A 180 3.51 31.42 -21.84
C THR A 180 4.34 30.57 -20.88
N ARG A 181 5.54 30.18 -21.31
CA ARG A 181 6.48 29.36 -20.52
C ARG A 181 7.78 30.05 -20.14
N ASP A 182 8.06 31.22 -20.72
CA ASP A 182 9.30 32.01 -20.54
C ASP A 182 9.02 33.50 -20.28
N LEU A 183 7.73 33.89 -20.17
CA LEU A 183 7.23 35.27 -20.10
C LEU A 183 7.62 36.16 -21.30
N SER A 184 8.18 35.55 -22.35
CA SER A 184 8.80 36.23 -23.50
C SER A 184 8.20 35.78 -24.84
N SER A 185 7.65 34.57 -24.90
CA SER A 185 6.92 33.97 -26.02
C SER A 185 5.68 33.21 -25.53
N VAL A 186 4.68 33.07 -26.42
CA VAL A 186 3.47 32.28 -26.19
C VAL A 186 3.61 30.97 -26.95
N GLU A 187 3.49 29.84 -26.25
CA GLU A 187 3.44 28.51 -26.83
C GLU A 187 1.96 28.10 -26.95
N CYS A 188 1.53 27.83 -28.18
CA CYS A 188 0.18 27.38 -28.49
C CYS A 188 0.21 25.89 -28.83
N HIS A 189 -0.64 25.11 -28.17
CA HIS A 189 -0.76 23.66 -28.30
C HIS A 189 -2.12 23.27 -28.87
N TRP A 190 -2.20 22.15 -29.61
CA TRP A 190 -3.47 21.55 -30.07
C TRP A 190 -3.32 20.06 -30.35
N SER A 191 -4.43 19.34 -30.52
CA SER A 191 -4.45 17.97 -31.03
C SER A 191 -5.49 17.76 -32.13
N LEU A 192 -5.25 16.75 -32.97
CA LEU A 192 -6.20 16.28 -33.98
C LEU A 192 -7.16 15.26 -33.36
N SER A 193 -8.47 15.39 -33.60
CA SER A 193 -9.45 14.40 -33.10
C SER A 193 -9.38 13.06 -33.85
N ARG A 194 -8.80 13.05 -35.06
CA ARG A 194 -8.56 11.86 -35.88
C ARG A 194 -7.46 12.16 -36.90
N SER A 195 -6.79 11.11 -37.39
CA SER A 195 -5.95 11.25 -38.59
C SER A 195 -6.80 11.67 -39.79
N THR A 196 -6.26 12.51 -40.67
CA THR A 196 -6.93 12.91 -41.92
C THR A 196 -6.82 11.87 -43.04
N GLY A 197 -6.09 10.78 -42.84
CA GLY A 197 -5.83 9.73 -43.85
C GLY A 197 -4.79 10.12 -44.90
N LEU A 198 -4.87 11.36 -45.41
CA LEU A 198 -3.95 11.90 -46.42
C LEU A 198 -2.48 11.92 -45.96
N SER A 199 -1.59 11.50 -46.85
CA SER A 199 -0.14 11.47 -46.68
C SER A 199 0.56 11.75 -48.01
N PHE A 200 1.76 12.34 -47.96
CA PHE A 200 2.75 12.57 -49.04
C PHE A 200 2.24 13.13 -50.39
N SER A 201 1.43 12.38 -51.15
CA SER A 201 0.97 12.72 -52.50
C SER A 201 0.00 13.90 -52.53
N VAL A 202 -0.86 14.04 -51.51
CA VAL A 202 -1.89 15.08 -51.43
C VAL A 202 -1.69 15.95 -50.20
N LYS A 203 -1.64 17.27 -50.41
CA LYS A 203 -0.98 18.24 -49.51
C LYS A 203 -1.44 18.14 -48.05
N CYS A 204 -0.47 17.86 -47.17
CA CYS A 204 -0.63 17.72 -45.73
C CYS A 204 -1.17 19.00 -45.05
N ILE A 205 -1.67 18.85 -43.82
CA ILE A 205 -2.34 19.92 -43.05
C ILE A 205 -1.38 21.09 -42.81
N LYS A 206 -1.74 22.27 -43.30
CA LYS A 206 -1.05 23.53 -43.03
C LYS A 206 -1.68 24.20 -41.81
N TYR A 207 -0.83 24.54 -40.84
CA TYR A 207 -1.22 25.23 -39.61
C TYR A 207 -0.75 26.70 -39.65
N SER A 208 -1.63 27.60 -39.23
CA SER A 208 -1.31 29.02 -39.06
C SER A 208 -2.09 29.62 -37.90
N ILE A 209 -1.46 30.49 -37.11
CA ILE A 209 -2.09 31.21 -36.00
C ILE A 209 -2.02 32.70 -36.30
N ASN A 210 -3.16 33.39 -36.26
CA ASN A 210 -3.29 34.83 -36.59
C ASN A 210 -2.59 35.19 -37.93
N GLY A 211 -2.70 34.31 -38.92
CA GLY A 211 -2.10 34.46 -40.25
C GLY A 211 -0.61 34.09 -40.37
N ARG A 212 0.11 33.87 -39.26
CA ARG A 212 1.50 33.37 -39.29
C ARG A 212 1.51 31.85 -39.45
N ASN A 213 2.25 31.33 -40.42
CA ASN A 213 2.44 29.89 -40.61
C ASN A 213 3.30 29.31 -39.48
N CYS A 214 2.91 28.15 -38.96
CA CYS A 214 3.70 27.40 -37.99
C CYS A 214 4.66 26.46 -38.75
N SER A 215 5.96 26.74 -38.68
CA SER A 215 6.99 25.99 -39.42
C SER A 215 7.29 24.62 -38.79
N GLY A 216 7.30 23.58 -39.62
CA GLY A 216 7.86 22.26 -39.30
C GLY A 216 9.06 21.95 -40.19
N THR A 217 9.90 20.99 -39.79
CA THR A 217 11.11 20.60 -40.53
C THR A 217 10.83 19.70 -41.74
N ASP A 218 9.70 19.00 -41.74
CA ASP A 218 9.38 17.98 -42.75
C ASP A 218 8.11 18.35 -43.52
N MET A 219 8.01 17.86 -44.76
CA MET A 219 6.90 18.17 -45.69
C MET A 219 5.51 17.77 -45.16
N CYS A 220 5.45 16.91 -44.13
CA CYS A 220 4.25 16.45 -43.45
C CYS A 220 4.45 16.25 -41.92
N SER A 221 5.25 17.09 -41.24
CA SER A 221 5.42 17.00 -39.79
C SER A 221 4.06 17.04 -39.06
N LYS A 222 3.89 16.21 -38.02
CA LYS A 222 2.71 16.25 -37.12
C LYS A 222 2.80 17.42 -36.14
N ILE A 223 2.74 18.65 -36.65
CA ILE A 223 2.82 19.86 -35.83
C ILE A 223 1.59 19.93 -34.90
N SER A 224 1.86 19.97 -33.60
CA SER A 224 0.90 20.13 -32.50
C SER A 224 1.23 21.33 -31.59
N THR A 225 2.33 22.03 -31.87
CA THR A 225 2.85 23.17 -31.11
C THR A 225 3.25 24.31 -32.06
N CYS A 226 3.16 25.55 -31.59
CA CYS A 226 3.62 26.73 -32.34
C CYS A 226 4.00 27.84 -31.35
N VAL A 227 5.19 28.43 -31.54
CA VAL A 227 5.71 29.50 -30.66
C VAL A 227 5.53 30.85 -31.33
N LEU A 228 4.98 31.81 -30.59
CA LEU A 228 4.74 33.19 -31.02
C LEU A 228 5.57 34.13 -30.14
N THR A 229 6.52 34.84 -30.73
CA THR A 229 7.42 35.80 -30.05
C THR A 229 6.75 37.11 -29.64
N ASP A 230 5.51 37.35 -30.09
CA ASP A 230 4.89 38.68 -30.03
C ASP A 230 3.57 38.63 -29.24
N GLY A 231 3.45 39.46 -28.21
CA GLY A 231 2.14 39.84 -27.66
C GLY A 231 1.85 39.57 -26.19
N ILE A 232 2.85 39.26 -25.36
CA ILE A 232 2.64 39.07 -23.91
C ILE A 232 2.23 40.37 -23.23
N ASP A 233 2.90 41.47 -23.55
CA ASP A 233 2.67 42.78 -22.93
C ASP A 233 1.49 43.54 -23.60
N LYS A 234 0.50 42.82 -24.17
CA LYS A 234 -0.68 43.37 -24.87
C LYS A 234 -2.03 43.17 -24.14
N GLY A 235 -2.01 42.57 -22.96
CA GLY A 235 -3.23 42.23 -22.23
C GLY A 235 -3.94 41.01 -22.82
N VAL A 236 -5.27 41.03 -22.88
CA VAL A 236 -6.07 39.93 -23.47
C VAL A 236 -5.86 39.83 -24.99
N VAL A 237 -5.35 38.69 -25.44
CA VAL A 237 -5.12 38.36 -26.85
C VAL A 237 -6.09 37.27 -27.29
N ASN A 238 -6.55 37.35 -28.55
CA ASN A 238 -7.24 36.27 -29.25
C ASN A 238 -6.26 35.60 -30.23
N TRP A 239 -6.05 34.29 -30.07
CA TRP A 239 -5.33 33.46 -31.04
C TRP A 239 -6.35 32.65 -31.84
N THR A 240 -6.24 32.69 -33.16
CA THR A 240 -7.09 31.95 -34.08
C THR A 240 -6.21 31.00 -34.90
N LEU A 241 -6.30 29.70 -34.60
CA LEU A 241 -5.64 28.62 -35.32
C LEU A 241 -6.48 28.21 -36.54
N THR A 242 -5.90 28.34 -37.72
CA THR A 242 -6.37 27.76 -38.97
C THR A 242 -5.59 26.48 -39.26
N ALA A 243 -6.30 25.36 -39.41
CA ALA A 243 -5.78 24.10 -39.93
C ALA A 243 -6.45 23.81 -41.29
N LYS A 244 -5.68 23.75 -42.37
CA LYS A 244 -6.19 23.53 -43.73
C LYS A 244 -5.47 22.38 -44.43
N ASN A 245 -6.21 21.41 -44.94
CA ASN A 245 -5.71 20.49 -45.98
C ASN A 245 -6.48 20.75 -47.30
N ILE A 246 -6.38 19.83 -48.25
CA ILE A 246 -7.09 19.90 -49.54
C ILE A 246 -8.59 19.54 -49.46
N LEU A 247 -9.02 18.81 -48.44
CA LEU A 247 -10.43 18.40 -48.22
C LEU A 247 -11.21 19.39 -47.35
N GLY A 248 -10.55 20.39 -46.76
CA GLY A 248 -11.24 21.39 -45.95
C GLY A 248 -10.35 22.23 -45.04
N LYS A 249 -11.00 23.16 -44.35
CA LYS A 249 -10.41 24.09 -43.37
C LYS A 249 -11.18 24.00 -42.05
N LYS A 250 -10.47 23.81 -40.94
CA LYS A 250 -10.97 24.05 -39.58
C LYS A 250 -10.38 25.35 -39.05
N ILE A 251 -11.20 26.10 -38.32
CA ILE A 251 -10.78 27.27 -37.56
C ILE A 251 -11.20 27.04 -36.11
N VAL A 252 -10.30 27.30 -35.17
CA VAL A 252 -10.58 27.33 -33.72
C VAL A 252 -9.90 28.55 -33.12
N SER A 253 -10.43 29.08 -32.02
CA SER A 253 -9.88 30.25 -31.35
C SER A 253 -9.82 30.07 -29.84
N ASP A 254 -8.87 30.75 -29.21
CA ASP A 254 -8.63 30.77 -27.77
C ASP A 254 -8.29 32.21 -27.36
N VAL A 255 -8.76 32.64 -26.18
CA VAL A 255 -8.72 34.04 -25.75
C VAL A 255 -8.28 34.11 -24.29
N ALA A 256 -7.17 34.80 -24.02
CA ALA A 256 -6.65 35.02 -22.68
C ALA A 256 -5.62 36.15 -22.62
N ASP A 257 -5.34 36.62 -21.41
CA ASP A 257 -4.11 37.35 -21.12
C ASP A 257 -2.96 36.34 -20.90
N PRO A 258 -1.83 36.43 -21.64
CA PRO A 258 -0.66 35.58 -21.43
C PRO A 258 -0.12 35.61 -19.99
N ASN A 259 -0.18 36.75 -19.32
CA ASN A 259 0.32 36.94 -17.95
C ASN A 259 -0.58 36.24 -16.92
N HIS A 260 -1.82 35.91 -17.29
CA HIS A 260 -2.74 35.09 -16.49
C HIS A 260 -2.68 33.58 -16.84
N ARG A 261 -1.93 33.19 -17.89
CA ARG A 261 -1.73 31.79 -18.30
C ARG A 261 -0.25 31.44 -18.39
N VAL A 262 0.41 31.48 -17.25
CA VAL A 262 1.85 31.17 -17.13
C VAL A 262 2.06 29.71 -16.72
N TRP A 263 2.81 28.96 -17.52
CA TRP A 263 3.28 27.60 -17.22
C TRP A 263 4.80 27.55 -17.15
N LEU A 264 5.34 27.89 -15.97
CA LEU A 264 6.78 28.02 -15.77
C LEU A 264 7.53 26.70 -16.06
N LYS A 265 8.67 26.80 -16.74
CA LYS A 265 9.60 25.68 -16.91
C LYS A 265 10.29 25.36 -15.58
N ALA A 266 10.80 24.15 -15.43
CA ALA A 266 11.49 23.70 -14.22
C ALA A 266 12.69 24.61 -13.84
N PRO A 267 12.88 24.94 -12.54
CA PRO A 267 14.11 25.54 -12.05
C PRO A 267 15.27 24.54 -12.11
N VAL A 268 16.50 25.02 -12.29
CA VAL A 268 17.72 24.20 -12.24
C VAL A 268 18.41 24.40 -10.89
N LEU A 269 18.33 23.39 -10.03
CA LEU A 269 19.03 23.38 -8.74
C LEU A 269 20.55 23.49 -8.95
N LYS A 270 21.20 24.28 -8.10
CA LYS A 270 22.66 24.40 -8.03
C LYS A 270 23.23 23.30 -7.14
N ASN A 271 24.39 22.79 -7.51
CA ASN A 271 25.26 22.02 -6.64
C ASN A 271 26.61 22.77 -6.52
N PRO A 272 27.29 22.75 -5.35
CA PRO A 272 26.91 22.08 -4.12
C PRO A 272 25.75 22.78 -3.38
N ILE A 273 25.08 22.01 -2.51
CA ILE A 273 24.03 22.48 -1.59
C ILE A 273 24.70 22.85 -0.26
N LEU A 274 24.28 23.93 0.38
CA LEU A 274 24.81 24.32 1.70
C LEU A 274 24.11 23.53 2.80
N VAL A 275 24.76 22.46 3.29
CA VAL A 275 24.16 21.49 4.23
C VAL A 275 24.81 21.53 5.61
N TYR A 276 23.98 21.45 6.65
CA TYR A 276 24.33 21.29 8.06
C TYR A 276 23.65 20.03 8.62
N ALA A 277 23.56 19.90 9.95
CA ALA A 277 22.97 18.73 10.59
C ALA A 277 21.43 18.75 10.67
N ARG A 278 20.83 19.95 10.82
CA ARG A 278 19.37 20.14 10.98
C ARG A 278 18.71 20.92 9.84
N ASN A 279 19.49 21.50 8.93
CA ASN A 279 18.99 22.28 7.82
C ASN A 279 19.89 22.19 6.57
N ALA A 280 19.29 22.48 5.41
CA ALA A 280 19.95 22.49 4.12
C ALA A 280 19.39 23.61 3.24
N THR A 281 20.25 24.37 2.57
CA THR A 281 19.83 25.47 1.68
C THR A 281 19.83 24.99 0.23
N LEU A 282 18.65 24.73 -0.31
CA LEU A 282 18.47 24.49 -1.75
C LEU A 282 18.60 25.84 -2.47
N GLU A 283 19.54 25.94 -3.41
CA GLU A 283 19.61 27.07 -4.35
C GLU A 283 19.29 26.60 -5.77
N TRP A 284 18.68 27.46 -6.58
CA TRP A 284 18.44 27.22 -8.00
C TRP A 284 18.71 28.47 -8.85
N LYS A 285 18.82 28.23 -10.16
CA LYS A 285 18.84 29.25 -11.21
C LYS A 285 17.72 28.99 -12.20
N TRP A 286 17.34 30.05 -12.92
CA TRP A 286 16.47 29.99 -14.08
C TRP A 286 17.37 30.01 -15.33
N ASN A 287 17.14 29.10 -16.28
CA ASN A 287 17.98 29.01 -17.49
C ASN A 287 17.68 30.18 -18.43
N GLU A 288 18.47 31.26 -18.29
CA GLU A 288 18.54 32.45 -19.18
C GLU A 288 17.25 33.27 -19.36
N MET A 289 16.10 32.82 -18.82
CA MET A 289 14.83 33.52 -18.81
C MET A 289 14.86 34.75 -17.88
N LEU A 290 15.44 35.86 -18.36
CA LEU A 290 15.70 37.07 -17.58
C LEU A 290 14.45 37.62 -16.86
N LYS A 291 13.26 37.57 -17.49
CA LYS A 291 11.98 38.04 -16.91
C LYS A 291 11.59 37.30 -15.61
N TYR A 292 12.04 36.06 -15.39
CA TYR A 292 11.79 35.34 -14.12
C TYR A 292 12.48 36.03 -12.92
N ASN A 293 13.52 36.84 -13.14
CA ASN A 293 14.24 37.52 -12.06
C ASN A 293 13.45 38.69 -11.44
N SER A 294 12.37 39.15 -12.07
CA SER A 294 11.47 40.19 -11.55
C SER A 294 10.04 39.69 -11.33
N PHE A 295 9.71 38.48 -11.80
CA PHE A 295 8.36 37.93 -11.71
C PHE A 295 8.02 37.47 -10.28
N PRO A 296 6.78 37.69 -9.78
CA PRO A 296 6.33 37.21 -8.48
C PRO A 296 5.96 35.73 -8.54
N LEU A 297 6.73 34.92 -7.81
CA LEU A 297 6.65 33.45 -7.84
C LEU A 297 6.02 32.90 -6.57
N THR A 298 5.27 31.81 -6.71
CA THR A 298 4.99 30.87 -5.63
C THR A 298 5.68 29.54 -5.94
N CYS A 299 6.41 28.98 -4.98
CA CYS A 299 7.21 27.77 -5.16
C CYS A 299 6.84 26.69 -4.14
N GLN A 300 6.93 25.44 -4.57
CA GLN A 300 6.63 24.25 -3.80
C GLN A 300 7.82 23.30 -3.87
N VAL A 301 8.14 22.67 -2.74
CA VAL A 301 9.30 21.78 -2.61
C VAL A 301 8.84 20.41 -2.13
N GLU A 302 9.42 19.37 -2.71
CA GLU A 302 9.22 17.99 -2.33
C GLU A 302 10.55 17.44 -1.78
N VAL A 303 10.46 16.68 -0.69
CA VAL A 303 11.59 16.04 0.00
C VAL A 303 11.22 14.58 0.27
N ASN A 304 12.05 13.65 -0.19
CA ASN A 304 11.82 12.19 -0.11
C ASN A 304 10.43 11.75 -0.61
N GLY A 305 9.94 12.36 -1.71
CA GLY A 305 8.62 12.10 -2.29
C GLY A 305 7.45 12.79 -1.57
N HIS A 306 7.68 13.44 -0.43
CA HIS A 306 6.66 14.17 0.33
C HIS A 306 6.75 15.68 0.10
N THR A 307 5.62 16.31 -0.21
CA THR A 307 5.54 17.77 -0.34
C THR A 307 5.67 18.45 1.02
N VAL A 308 6.58 19.41 1.14
CA VAL A 308 6.73 20.25 2.34
C VAL A 308 5.45 21.08 2.55
N LYS A 309 4.97 21.20 3.79
CA LYS A 309 3.75 21.96 4.09
C LYS A 309 3.94 23.45 3.80
N GLY A 310 3.00 24.04 3.05
CA GLY A 310 3.01 25.44 2.64
C GLY A 310 3.55 25.66 1.23
N THR A 311 3.60 26.93 0.83
CA THR A 311 4.28 27.40 -0.39
C THR A 311 5.14 28.61 -0.05
N PHE A 312 6.20 28.80 -0.82
CA PHE A 312 7.20 29.85 -0.60
C PHE A 312 6.98 30.94 -1.66
N ASN A 313 6.69 32.17 -1.21
CA ASN A 313 6.26 33.25 -2.08
C ASN A 313 7.30 34.37 -2.14
N GLY A 314 7.55 34.93 -3.32
CA GLY A 314 8.46 36.06 -3.49
C GLY A 314 8.89 36.32 -4.93
N THR A 315 9.26 37.57 -5.21
CA THR A 315 9.91 37.96 -6.47
C THR A 315 11.32 37.36 -6.54
N SER A 316 11.73 36.86 -7.71
CA SER A 316 13.11 36.36 -7.93
C SER A 316 13.51 35.13 -7.08
N LEU A 317 12.55 34.34 -6.59
CA LEU A 317 12.82 33.15 -5.76
C LEU A 317 13.88 32.22 -6.41
N LYS A 318 14.97 32.01 -5.66
CA LYS A 318 16.21 31.31 -6.05
C LYS A 318 16.81 30.44 -4.95
N SER A 319 16.27 30.49 -3.74
CA SER A 319 16.81 29.77 -2.59
C SER A 319 15.73 29.46 -1.56
N LEU A 320 15.86 28.33 -0.86
CA LEU A 320 15.04 27.96 0.29
C LEU A 320 15.90 27.20 1.32
N VAL A 321 15.74 27.53 2.60
CA VAL A 321 16.25 26.72 3.70
C VAL A 321 15.20 25.66 4.08
N LEU A 322 15.53 24.38 3.91
CA LEU A 322 14.82 23.27 4.55
C LEU A 322 15.26 23.21 6.01
N ALA A 323 14.33 23.27 6.95
CA ALA A 323 14.56 23.16 8.39
C ALA A 323 14.13 21.78 8.94
N ASP A 324 14.39 21.54 10.23
CA ASP A 324 13.96 20.38 11.01
C ASP A 324 14.31 19.00 10.41
N LEU A 325 15.39 18.95 9.63
CA LEU A 325 15.95 17.72 9.09
C LEU A 325 16.56 16.87 10.21
N GLN A 326 16.59 15.56 10.01
CA GLN A 326 17.35 14.66 10.87
C GLN A 326 18.84 14.67 10.46
N PRO A 327 19.78 14.71 11.41
CA PRO A 327 21.21 14.53 11.17
C PRO A 327 21.52 13.16 10.60
N PHE A 328 22.68 13.01 9.98
CA PHE A 328 23.20 11.73 9.50
C PHE A 328 22.15 10.94 8.67
N THR A 329 21.46 11.66 7.78
CA THR A 329 20.30 11.16 7.02
C THR A 329 20.38 11.63 5.56
N GLU A 330 20.03 10.74 4.63
CA GLU A 330 19.96 11.05 3.21
C GLU A 330 18.61 11.69 2.85
N TYR A 331 18.67 12.75 2.04
CA TYR A 331 17.53 13.48 1.53
C TYR A 331 17.64 13.72 0.03
N THR A 332 16.57 13.43 -0.70
CA THR A 332 16.39 13.80 -2.10
C THR A 332 15.31 14.86 -2.21
N ALA A 333 15.60 15.99 -2.86
CA ALA A 333 14.69 17.12 -2.97
C ALA A 333 14.53 17.63 -4.41
N ARG A 334 13.38 18.23 -4.70
CA ARG A 334 13.08 18.94 -5.96
C ARG A 334 12.12 20.11 -5.77
N VAL A 335 12.17 21.07 -6.69
CA VAL A 335 11.44 22.35 -6.60
C VAL A 335 10.61 22.56 -7.88
N ARG A 336 9.41 23.12 -7.74
CA ARG A 336 8.62 23.70 -8.85
C ARG A 336 8.03 25.02 -8.43
N CYS A 337 7.65 25.86 -9.39
CA CYS A 337 6.99 27.14 -9.11
C CYS A 337 5.80 27.39 -10.04
N GLY A 338 4.94 28.34 -9.66
CA GLY A 338 3.86 28.92 -10.46
C GLY A 338 3.84 30.45 -10.31
N SER A 339 2.96 31.11 -11.06
CA SER A 339 2.65 32.52 -10.85
C SER A 339 1.99 32.74 -9.49
N LEU A 340 2.40 33.78 -8.76
CA LEU A 340 1.84 34.14 -7.45
C LEU A 340 0.54 34.94 -7.58
N GLU A 341 0.51 35.93 -8.47
CA GLU A 341 -0.61 36.88 -8.62
C GLU A 341 -1.78 36.24 -9.38
N HIS A 342 -1.47 35.51 -10.45
CA HIS A 342 -2.44 34.84 -11.30
C HIS A 342 -2.07 33.37 -11.45
N PHE A 343 -2.32 32.60 -10.39
CA PHE A 343 -2.03 31.17 -10.36
C PHE A 343 -2.90 30.41 -11.37
N TYR A 344 -2.28 29.96 -12.46
CA TYR A 344 -2.92 29.17 -13.51
C TYR A 344 -2.73 27.66 -13.28
N LYS A 345 -1.48 27.19 -13.29
CA LYS A 345 -1.09 25.82 -12.95
C LYS A 345 0.35 25.77 -12.47
N TRP A 346 0.72 24.69 -11.79
CA TRP A 346 2.11 24.45 -11.39
C TRP A 346 3.01 24.22 -12.61
N GLY A 347 4.19 24.83 -12.58
CA GLY A 347 5.28 24.53 -13.50
C GLY A 347 5.88 23.14 -13.31
N ASP A 348 6.79 22.79 -14.21
CA ASP A 348 7.48 21.50 -14.18
C ASP A 348 8.37 21.35 -12.93
N TRP A 349 8.53 20.11 -12.45
CA TRP A 349 9.48 19.81 -11.38
C TRP A 349 10.92 19.90 -11.87
N SER A 350 11.81 20.46 -11.05
CA SER A 350 13.26 20.30 -11.23
C SER A 350 13.66 18.83 -11.26
N ASN A 351 14.80 18.56 -11.90
CA ASN A 351 15.54 17.32 -11.65
C ASN A 351 15.76 17.18 -10.12
N PRO A 352 15.66 15.97 -9.56
CA PRO A 352 15.95 15.74 -8.15
C PRO A 352 17.44 15.96 -7.88
N THR A 353 17.74 16.43 -6.68
CA THR A 353 19.11 16.49 -6.13
C THR A 353 19.14 15.75 -4.80
N THR A 354 20.24 15.05 -4.51
CA THR A 354 20.39 14.21 -3.32
C THR A 354 21.55 14.72 -2.48
N PHE A 355 21.35 14.82 -1.17
CA PHE A 355 22.32 15.33 -0.21
C PHE A 355 22.19 14.60 1.13
N TYR A 356 23.23 14.71 1.95
CA TYR A 356 23.32 14.04 3.24
C TYR A 356 23.53 15.07 4.35
N THR A 357 22.71 15.04 5.39
CA THR A 357 22.87 15.92 6.56
C THR A 357 24.10 15.53 7.37
N LYS A 358 24.78 16.53 7.93
CA LYS A 358 25.95 16.31 8.78
C LYS A 358 25.55 15.66 10.11
N ASP A 359 26.54 15.07 10.80
CA ASP A 359 26.40 14.60 12.18
C ASP A 359 25.97 15.76 13.12
N ASP A 360 25.26 15.43 14.18
CA ASP A 360 24.89 16.30 15.30
C ASP A 360 25.34 15.65 16.62
N ILE A 361 25.34 16.37 17.74
CA ILE A 361 25.78 15.81 19.03
C ILE A 361 24.84 14.66 19.45
N PRO A 362 25.35 13.49 19.91
CA PRO A 362 24.49 12.37 20.30
C PRO A 362 23.60 12.70 21.51
N LYS A 363 22.46 12.03 21.61
CA LYS A 363 21.58 12.09 22.80
C LYS A 363 22.24 11.39 24.01
N PRO A 364 21.86 11.74 25.25
CA PRO A 364 22.35 11.07 26.45
C PRO A 364 22.08 9.56 26.42
N ILE A 365 23.05 8.77 26.85
CA ILE A 365 23.03 7.30 26.74
C ILE A 365 22.31 6.63 27.91
N ASP A 366 21.57 5.54 27.66
CA ASP A 366 20.98 4.77 28.76
C ASP A 366 22.04 3.93 29.46
N VAL A 367 22.42 4.35 30.67
CA VAL A 367 23.40 3.73 31.56
C VAL A 367 22.76 3.21 32.84
N TRP A 368 23.25 2.08 33.34
CA TRP A 368 22.93 1.55 34.66
C TRP A 368 24.15 0.91 35.33
N VAL A 369 23.98 0.52 36.59
CA VAL A 369 25.05 -0.03 37.42
C VAL A 369 24.55 -1.20 38.25
N GLU A 370 25.41 -2.19 38.45
CA GLU A 370 25.19 -3.32 39.37
C GLU A 370 26.34 -3.36 40.39
N VAL A 371 26.04 -3.75 41.63
CA VAL A 371 27.04 -4.00 42.67
C VAL A 371 27.08 -5.51 42.92
N LEU A 372 28.18 -6.13 42.51
CA LEU A 372 28.46 -7.56 42.67
C LEU A 372 29.53 -7.72 43.74
N GLU A 373 29.12 -8.12 44.94
CA GLU A 373 29.98 -8.22 46.14
C GLU A 373 30.68 -6.89 46.46
N ALA A 374 31.93 -6.72 46.01
CA ALA A 374 32.73 -5.51 46.14
C ALA A 374 33.09 -4.85 44.79
N GLN A 375 32.66 -5.41 43.66
CA GLN A 375 32.85 -4.81 42.32
C GLN A 375 31.59 -4.05 41.89
N ILE A 376 31.77 -2.81 41.43
CA ILE A 376 30.76 -2.11 40.63
C ILE A 376 30.96 -2.53 39.17
N CYS A 377 29.87 -2.84 38.47
CA CYS A 377 29.87 -2.81 37.01
C CYS A 377 28.95 -1.74 36.46
N VAL A 378 29.49 -0.93 35.55
CA VAL A 378 28.77 0.05 34.75
C VAL A 378 28.41 -0.59 33.42
N MET A 379 27.17 -0.42 32.97
CA MET A 379 26.69 -0.96 31.70
C MET A 379 25.90 0.12 30.96
N TRP A 380 25.96 0.14 29.63
CA TRP A 380 25.19 1.09 28.81
C TRP A 380 24.68 0.44 27.52
N LYS A 381 23.56 0.97 27.01
CA LYS A 381 22.94 0.50 25.77
C LYS A 381 23.43 1.32 24.58
N ASN A 382 23.53 0.66 23.42
CA ASN A 382 23.78 1.35 22.16
C ASN A 382 22.64 2.33 21.84
N LEU A 383 23.02 3.52 21.36
CA LEU A 383 22.08 4.50 20.83
C LEU A 383 21.52 4.02 19.49
N THR A 384 20.23 4.25 19.24
CA THR A 384 19.66 4.09 17.90
C THR A 384 20.23 5.14 16.94
N MET A 385 20.12 4.95 15.62
CA MET A 385 20.52 5.97 14.62
C MET A 385 19.87 7.35 14.89
N SER A 386 18.60 7.34 15.30
CA SER A 386 17.82 8.53 15.70
C SER A 386 18.21 9.13 17.06
N GLN A 387 19.18 8.55 17.76
CA GLN A 387 19.77 9.04 19.00
C GLN A 387 21.28 9.33 18.85
N SER A 388 22.01 8.56 18.05
CA SER A 388 23.44 8.75 17.81
C SER A 388 23.74 9.97 16.94
N HIS A 389 22.78 10.34 16.07
CA HIS A 389 22.88 11.46 15.12
C HIS A 389 24.18 11.45 14.27
N GLY A 390 24.76 10.27 14.04
CA GLY A 390 26.11 10.08 13.53
C GLY A 390 26.65 8.69 13.86
N ILE A 391 27.88 8.38 13.43
CA ILE A 391 28.57 7.14 13.80
C ILE A 391 29.21 7.30 15.19
N ILE A 392 28.85 6.44 16.14
CA ILE A 392 29.51 6.43 17.46
C ILE A 392 30.95 5.91 17.30
N THR A 393 31.90 6.74 17.73
CA THR A 393 33.34 6.45 17.73
C THR A 393 33.82 5.88 19.07
N GLY A 394 33.10 6.17 20.16
CA GLY A 394 33.41 5.68 21.49
C GLY A 394 32.57 6.32 22.59
N TYR A 395 32.97 6.08 23.83
CA TYR A 395 32.32 6.60 25.04
C TYR A 395 33.37 7.20 25.99
N GLU A 396 33.01 8.27 26.68
CA GLU A 396 33.83 8.93 27.69
C GLU A 396 33.20 8.71 29.07
N LEU A 397 33.92 7.99 29.94
CA LEU A 397 33.50 7.62 31.29
C LEU A 397 34.20 8.49 32.33
N ILE A 398 33.46 9.00 33.31
CA ILE A 398 33.98 9.79 34.42
C ILE A 398 33.50 9.15 35.73
N LEU A 399 34.45 8.63 36.50
CA LEU A 399 34.21 8.02 37.81
C LEU A 399 34.65 8.98 38.92
N GLY A 400 33.90 9.07 40.02
CA GLY A 400 34.28 9.89 41.17
C GLY A 400 33.58 9.52 42.47
N SER A 401 33.93 10.24 43.53
CA SER A 401 33.44 10.03 44.90
C SER A 401 32.91 11.33 45.50
N SER A 402 32.00 11.20 46.47
CA SER A 402 31.47 12.31 47.29
C SER A 402 32.47 12.84 48.33
N LYS A 403 33.49 12.05 48.71
CA LYS A 403 34.55 12.45 49.65
C LYS A 403 35.88 12.77 48.98
N ASN A 404 36.20 12.07 47.89
CA ASN A 404 37.49 12.13 47.23
C ASN A 404 37.33 12.85 45.88
N GLY A 405 37.81 14.10 45.82
CA GLY A 405 37.57 15.01 44.70
C GLY A 405 38.25 14.62 43.37
N SER A 406 39.11 13.61 43.37
CA SER A 406 39.76 13.12 42.15
C SER A 406 38.76 12.40 41.23
N LYS A 407 38.50 12.96 40.04
CA LYS A 407 37.71 12.30 38.99
C LYS A 407 38.63 11.48 38.08
N LYS A 408 38.32 10.21 37.85
CA LYS A 408 39.03 9.33 36.91
C LYS A 408 38.30 9.32 35.56
N HIS A 409 38.98 9.81 34.52
CA HIS A 409 38.49 9.77 33.14
C HIS A 409 38.96 8.48 32.45
N ILE A 410 38.09 7.83 31.69
CA ILE A 410 38.37 6.58 30.97
C ILE A 410 37.66 6.62 29.61
N ASN A 411 38.41 6.45 28.53
CA ASN A 411 37.84 6.35 27.19
C ASN A 411 37.56 4.88 26.85
N LYS A 412 36.48 4.63 26.12
CA LYS A 412 36.02 3.30 25.68
C LYS A 412 35.73 3.34 24.18
N SER A 413 36.00 2.25 23.47
CA SER A 413 35.66 2.11 22.06
C SER A 413 34.15 1.90 21.85
N ALA A 414 33.66 2.14 20.62
CA ALA A 414 32.25 2.00 20.29
C ALA A 414 31.67 0.59 20.54
N ASN A 415 32.53 -0.44 20.49
CA ASN A 415 32.17 -1.85 20.67
C ASN A 415 32.11 -2.28 22.16
N GLU A 416 32.46 -1.39 23.09
CA GLU A 416 32.43 -1.70 24.52
C GLU A 416 31.16 -1.15 25.16
N HIS A 417 30.46 -1.99 25.92
CA HIS A 417 29.14 -1.69 26.50
C HIS A 417 29.12 -1.80 28.03
N TYR A 418 30.28 -2.09 28.64
CA TYR A 418 30.44 -2.16 30.09
C TYR A 418 31.85 -1.76 30.57
N HIS A 419 31.95 -1.47 31.86
CA HIS A 419 33.21 -1.27 32.58
C HIS A 419 33.09 -1.72 34.03
N LYS A 420 34.00 -2.61 34.48
CA LYS A 420 34.14 -3.01 35.89
C LYS A 420 35.07 -2.05 36.64
N TYR A 421 34.72 -1.74 37.88
CA TYR A 421 35.44 -0.83 38.77
C TYR A 421 35.33 -1.28 40.23
N GLU A 422 36.46 -1.25 40.96
CA GLU A 422 36.51 -1.55 42.39
C GLU A 422 36.53 -0.24 43.21
N PRO A 423 35.42 0.12 43.88
CA PRO A 423 35.33 1.30 44.73
C PRO A 423 36.15 1.14 46.02
N ARG A 424 36.67 2.26 46.54
CA ARG A 424 37.24 2.30 47.89
C ARG A 424 36.11 2.52 48.90
N ILE A 425 35.88 1.57 49.79
CA ILE A 425 34.77 1.62 50.78
C ILE A 425 34.82 2.88 51.67
N ALA A 426 36.02 3.42 51.91
CA ALA A 426 36.22 4.66 52.66
C ALA A 426 35.60 5.90 51.98
N ASP A 427 35.55 5.92 50.64
CA ASP A 427 35.28 7.09 49.80
C ASP A 427 33.77 7.43 49.70
N GLY A 428 32.90 6.65 50.36
CA GLY A 428 31.47 6.97 50.53
C GLY A 428 30.63 6.70 49.28
N ASN A 429 29.65 7.57 49.00
CA ASN A 429 28.84 7.49 47.78
C ASN A 429 29.74 7.75 46.57
N HIS A 430 29.62 6.91 45.55
CA HIS A 430 30.33 7.06 44.28
C HIS A 430 29.36 7.58 43.21
N PHE A 431 29.87 8.30 42.22
CA PHE A 431 29.10 8.70 41.04
C PHE A 431 29.82 8.29 39.76
N ILE A 432 29.02 7.96 38.75
CA ILE A 432 29.48 7.45 37.46
C ILE A 432 28.72 8.21 36.38
N SER A 433 29.47 8.90 35.52
CA SER A 433 28.96 9.70 34.42
C SER A 433 29.50 9.14 33.10
N ILE A 434 28.66 9.05 32.08
CA ILE A 434 29.03 8.58 30.74
C ILE A 434 28.44 9.48 29.64
N SER A 435 29.25 9.75 28.63
CA SER A 435 28.82 10.39 27.38
C SER A 435 29.20 9.54 26.17
N ALA A 436 28.36 9.58 25.12
CA ALA A 436 28.66 8.97 23.82
C ALA A 436 29.33 9.99 22.88
N LYS A 437 30.19 9.53 21.97
CA LYS A 437 30.99 10.40 21.10
C LYS A 437 30.85 10.04 19.62
N ASN A 438 30.64 11.03 18.76
CA ASN A 438 30.66 10.89 17.30
C ASN A 438 31.58 11.95 16.66
N SER A 439 31.44 12.21 15.35
CA SER A 439 32.28 13.21 14.66
C SER A 439 31.91 14.67 14.99
N ALA A 440 30.67 14.94 15.41
CA ALA A 440 30.20 16.27 15.78
C ALA A 440 30.51 16.66 17.23
N GLY A 441 30.59 15.69 18.15
CA GLY A 441 30.97 15.96 19.53
C GLY A 441 30.68 14.84 20.53
N VAL A 442 30.56 15.24 21.79
CA VAL A 442 30.31 14.38 22.96
C VAL A 442 28.92 14.71 23.52
N SER A 443 28.12 13.68 23.82
CA SER A 443 26.76 13.84 24.34
C SER A 443 26.73 14.54 25.70
N PRO A 444 25.58 15.13 26.09
CA PRO A 444 25.37 15.46 27.50
C PRO A 444 25.50 14.18 28.36
N PRO A 445 26.08 14.28 29.56
CA PRO A 445 26.41 13.11 30.37
C PRO A 445 25.18 12.49 31.05
N SER A 446 25.02 11.18 30.92
CA SER A 446 24.12 10.40 31.77
C SER A 446 24.84 9.97 33.03
N SER A 447 24.26 10.25 34.20
CA SER A 447 24.89 9.97 35.50
C SER A 447 24.08 9.02 36.38
N VAL A 448 24.77 8.21 37.19
CA VAL A 448 24.20 7.34 38.23
C VAL A 448 24.99 7.52 39.52
N ILE A 449 24.30 7.59 40.66
CA ILE A 449 24.90 7.66 41.99
C ILE A 449 24.72 6.31 42.68
N ILE A 450 25.81 5.79 43.24
CA ILE A 450 25.89 4.51 43.94
C ILE A 450 26.00 4.77 45.44
N PRO A 451 25.15 4.16 46.27
CA PRO A 451 25.21 4.33 47.72
C PRO A 451 26.47 3.67 48.30
N ARG A 452 26.85 4.04 49.51
CA ARG A 452 27.96 3.41 50.24
C ARG A 452 27.73 1.89 50.37
N LEU A 453 28.64 1.09 49.81
CA LEU A 453 28.69 -0.37 49.99
C LEU A 453 28.72 -0.73 51.49
N GLY A 454 27.98 -1.77 51.87
CA GLY A 454 27.80 -2.21 53.26
C GLY A 454 26.56 -1.63 53.98
N SER A 455 25.72 -0.87 53.28
CA SER A 455 24.34 -0.59 53.74
C SER A 455 23.42 -1.73 53.29
N ASP A 456 23.51 -2.87 53.97
CA ASP A 456 22.65 -4.02 53.66
C ASP A 456 21.18 -3.66 53.91
N SER A 457 20.31 -3.98 52.95
CA SER A 457 18.88 -3.70 53.06
C SER A 457 18.13 -5.02 53.16
N ASP A 458 17.49 -5.28 54.31
CA ASP A 458 16.73 -6.50 54.66
C ASP A 458 15.44 -6.72 53.82
N ILE A 459 15.48 -6.38 52.53
CA ILE A 459 14.40 -6.53 51.56
C ILE A 459 14.35 -8.00 51.13
N LYS A 460 13.55 -8.78 51.87
CA LYS A 460 13.31 -10.20 51.58
C LYS A 460 12.82 -10.40 50.14
N THR A 461 13.56 -11.20 49.38
CA THR A 461 13.14 -11.64 48.03
C THR A 461 11.85 -12.47 48.11
N THR A 462 10.84 -12.10 47.34
CA THR A 462 9.56 -12.84 47.26
C THR A 462 9.40 -13.59 45.93
N ALA A 463 8.94 -14.84 45.96
CA ALA A 463 8.63 -15.60 44.76
C ALA A 463 7.44 -15.01 43.96
N ILE A 464 7.54 -15.04 42.63
CA ILE A 464 6.46 -14.68 41.70
C ILE A 464 5.68 -15.95 41.38
N ASN A 465 4.56 -16.16 42.07
CA ASN A 465 3.70 -17.33 41.90
C ASN A 465 2.75 -17.19 40.68
N GLU A 466 2.47 -15.97 40.24
CA GLU A 466 1.58 -15.68 39.12
C GLU A 466 2.36 -15.54 37.81
N THR A 467 2.23 -16.52 36.91
CA THR A 467 2.71 -16.42 35.53
C THR A 467 1.53 -16.14 34.59
N GLN A 468 1.64 -15.09 33.76
CA GLN A 468 0.55 -14.74 32.84
C GLN A 468 0.39 -15.80 31.72
N PRO A 469 -0.84 -16.04 31.21
CA PRO A 469 -1.12 -17.08 30.20
C PRO A 469 -0.24 -17.05 28.95
N HIS A 470 0.25 -15.86 28.57
CA HIS A 470 1.07 -15.65 27.37
C HIS A 470 2.59 -15.71 27.63
N GLY A 471 3.04 -15.87 28.88
CA GLY A 471 4.45 -15.97 29.26
C GLY A 471 5.13 -14.62 29.44
N GLY A 472 5.24 -14.17 30.69
CA GLY A 472 5.85 -12.88 31.05
C GLY A 472 5.85 -12.67 32.56
N PHE A 473 6.70 -11.76 33.03
CA PHE A 473 6.71 -11.30 34.41
C PHE A 473 5.83 -10.08 34.58
N TYR A 474 4.80 -10.18 35.43
CA TYR A 474 4.01 -9.03 35.85
C TYR A 474 4.57 -8.45 37.14
N MET A 475 5.02 -7.19 37.08
CA MET A 475 5.58 -6.47 38.22
C MET A 475 4.64 -5.30 38.58
N PHE A 476 4.16 -5.29 39.81
CA PHE A 476 3.41 -4.19 40.41
C PHE A 476 4.09 -3.81 41.73
N TRP A 477 4.26 -2.51 41.96
CA TRP A 477 4.76 -1.92 43.20
C TRP A 477 3.91 -0.71 43.57
N GLU A 478 3.98 -0.31 44.85
CA GLU A 478 3.27 0.88 45.32
C GLU A 478 4.00 2.15 44.85
N PRO A 479 3.28 3.22 44.43
CA PRO A 479 3.90 4.50 44.09
C PRO A 479 4.66 5.08 45.28
N SER A 480 5.98 5.25 45.14
CA SER A 480 6.85 5.68 46.23
C SER A 480 7.21 7.16 46.11
N ALA A 481 6.97 7.95 47.17
CA ALA A 481 7.17 9.40 47.16
C ALA A 481 8.64 9.85 46.93
N ILE A 482 9.62 8.94 47.15
CA ILE A 482 11.04 9.18 46.86
C ILE A 482 11.42 9.00 45.38
N ALA A 483 10.52 8.49 44.54
CA ALA A 483 10.76 8.18 43.13
C ALA A 483 10.66 9.43 42.22
N THR A 484 11.42 10.48 42.55
CA THR A 484 11.40 11.80 41.89
C THR A 484 11.61 11.76 40.37
N CYS A 485 12.35 10.77 39.87
CA CYS A 485 12.59 10.57 38.43
C CYS A 485 12.04 9.23 37.91
N GLY A 486 11.06 8.65 38.60
CA GLY A 486 10.46 7.36 38.25
C GLY A 486 11.20 6.17 38.86
N TYR A 487 11.27 5.06 38.14
CA TYR A 487 11.79 3.79 38.63
C TYR A 487 12.81 3.17 37.68
N VAL A 488 13.62 2.24 38.18
CA VAL A 488 14.42 1.34 37.36
C VAL A 488 14.11 -0.09 37.74
N VAL A 489 13.68 -0.90 36.77
CA VAL A 489 13.51 -2.34 36.95
C VAL A 489 14.72 -3.01 36.34
N ALA A 490 15.48 -3.74 37.14
CA ALA A 490 16.66 -4.50 36.73
C ALA A 490 16.42 -6.00 36.94
N TRP A 491 16.94 -6.84 36.06
CA TRP A 491 16.79 -8.29 36.13
C TRP A 491 18.08 -9.02 35.78
N VAL A 492 18.28 -10.17 36.41
CA VAL A 492 19.49 -10.98 36.32
C VAL A 492 19.14 -12.47 36.44
N PRO A 493 19.71 -13.39 35.63
CA PRO A 493 19.54 -14.83 35.85
C PRO A 493 20.21 -15.22 37.18
N THR A 494 19.57 -16.08 37.98
CA THR A 494 20.14 -16.51 39.27
C THR A 494 21.43 -17.33 39.13
N PHE A 495 21.64 -17.97 37.97
CA PHE A 495 22.79 -18.84 37.69
C PHE A 495 23.34 -18.58 36.29
N ARG A 496 24.68 -18.69 36.16
CA ARG A 496 25.56 -18.14 35.10
C ARG A 496 25.82 -16.64 35.22
N ALA A 497 27.01 -16.30 35.72
CA ALA A 497 27.56 -14.96 35.64
C ALA A 497 28.23 -14.75 34.28
N GLU A 498 27.55 -14.05 33.37
CA GLU A 498 28.24 -13.29 32.33
C GLU A 498 29.00 -12.12 32.97
N LEU A 499 29.88 -11.45 32.21
CA LEU A 499 30.54 -10.24 32.71
C LEU A 499 29.52 -9.09 32.76
N CYS A 500 28.93 -8.91 33.96
CA CYS A 500 27.88 -7.94 34.27
C CYS A 500 26.52 -8.34 33.66
N PRO A 501 25.82 -9.32 34.28
CA PRO A 501 24.64 -9.96 33.70
C PRO A 501 23.32 -9.19 33.89
N VAL A 502 23.30 -8.09 34.66
CA VAL A 502 22.08 -7.26 34.81
C VAL A 502 21.66 -6.58 33.51
N LYS A 503 20.38 -6.75 33.16
CA LYS A 503 19.67 -5.93 32.18
C LYS A 503 18.63 -5.08 32.90
N TRP A 504 18.27 -3.93 32.33
CA TRP A 504 17.43 -2.95 33.02
C TRP A 504 16.51 -2.17 32.08
N MET A 505 15.47 -1.57 32.65
CA MET A 505 14.62 -0.54 32.05
C MET A 505 14.41 0.61 33.04
N LYS A 506 14.50 1.86 32.54
CA LYS A 506 14.00 3.05 33.23
C LYS A 506 12.52 3.27 32.90
N ILE A 507 11.74 3.60 33.92
CA ILE A 507 10.28 3.76 33.88
C ILE A 507 9.93 5.18 34.36
N PRO A 508 9.10 5.94 33.63
CA PRO A 508 8.70 7.29 34.04
C PRO A 508 8.01 7.36 35.41
N SER A 509 8.09 8.52 36.06
CA SER A 509 7.24 8.83 37.21
C SER A 509 5.75 8.81 36.81
N GLY A 510 4.89 8.38 37.74
CA GLY A 510 3.46 8.19 37.49
C GLY A 510 3.05 6.78 37.06
N VAL A 511 3.99 5.90 36.71
CA VAL A 511 3.71 4.46 36.44
C VAL A 511 4.32 3.59 37.54
N SER A 512 3.52 2.69 38.13
CA SER A 512 3.97 1.79 39.21
C SER A 512 3.78 0.29 38.90
N ASN A 513 3.59 -0.04 37.62
CA ASN A 513 3.62 -1.42 37.14
C ASN A 513 4.30 -1.55 35.76
N ALA A 514 4.82 -2.74 35.50
CA ALA A 514 5.44 -3.11 34.23
C ALA A 514 5.16 -4.58 33.92
N SER A 515 4.85 -4.85 32.66
CA SER A 515 4.58 -6.20 32.16
C SER A 515 5.68 -6.59 31.18
N ILE A 516 6.53 -7.54 31.56
CA ILE A 516 7.78 -7.86 30.85
C ILE A 516 7.64 -9.21 30.13
N TYR A 517 7.73 -9.21 28.80
CA TYR A 517 7.46 -10.38 27.95
C TYR A 517 8.65 -10.74 27.06
N SER A 518 8.83 -12.05 26.82
CA SER A 518 9.73 -12.57 25.81
C SER A 518 9.04 -12.67 24.45
N VAL A 519 9.74 -12.30 23.39
CA VAL A 519 9.16 -12.15 22.05
C VAL A 519 9.14 -13.49 21.32
N THR A 520 7.99 -13.84 20.75
CA THR A 520 7.91 -14.67 19.54
C THR A 520 7.37 -13.80 18.40
N GLU A 521 7.83 -14.04 17.17
CA GLU A 521 7.75 -13.09 16.04
C GLU A 521 6.33 -12.78 15.51
N VAL A 522 5.28 -13.32 16.14
CA VAL A 522 3.91 -13.34 15.60
C VAL A 522 2.99 -12.28 16.22
N MET A 523 3.36 -11.65 17.34
CA MET A 523 2.45 -10.78 18.12
C MET A 523 2.70 -9.26 17.96
N LEU A 524 3.11 -8.82 16.77
CA LEU A 524 3.80 -7.53 16.57
C LEU A 524 2.94 -6.25 16.41
N SER A 525 1.60 -6.29 16.49
CA SER A 525 0.77 -5.09 16.21
C SER A 525 -0.34 -4.73 17.21
N TYR A 526 -0.96 -5.69 17.91
CA TYR A 526 -2.23 -5.41 18.62
C TYR A 526 -2.12 -4.92 20.07
N VAL A 527 -1.02 -5.23 20.78
CA VAL A 527 -0.93 -4.99 22.24
C VAL A 527 -0.66 -3.53 22.61
N ALA A 528 -0.04 -2.75 21.71
CA ALA A 528 0.54 -1.45 22.04
C ALA A 528 -0.46 -0.26 22.13
N MET A 529 -1.74 -0.46 21.80
CA MET A 529 -2.61 0.66 21.36
C MET A 529 -3.62 1.19 22.40
N PHE A 530 -3.87 0.51 23.53
CA PHE A 530 -5.04 0.80 24.37
C PHE A 530 -4.90 0.69 25.92
N LEU A 531 -3.69 0.60 26.50
CA LEU A 531 -3.54 0.37 27.96
C LEU A 531 -2.66 1.38 28.70
N THR A 532 -3.04 1.65 29.95
CA THR A 532 -2.41 2.58 30.91
C THR A 532 -1.16 2.02 31.60
N HIS A 533 -0.54 0.97 31.05
CA HIS A 533 0.54 0.20 31.67
C HIS A 533 1.65 -0.04 30.66
N ILE A 534 2.92 -0.01 31.10
CA ILE A 534 4.06 -0.15 30.19
C ILE A 534 4.31 -1.63 29.90
N HIS A 535 4.07 -2.02 28.64
CA HIS A 535 4.46 -3.31 28.08
C HIS A 535 5.92 -3.26 27.64
N VAL A 536 6.73 -4.18 28.17
CA VAL A 536 8.19 -4.24 27.99
C VAL A 536 8.54 -5.49 27.19
N MET A 537 8.94 -5.30 25.94
CA MET A 537 9.43 -6.39 25.09
C MET A 537 10.93 -6.62 25.35
N SER A 538 11.28 -7.81 25.82
CA SER A 538 12.66 -8.19 26.17
C SER A 538 12.90 -9.64 25.76
N ALA A 539 13.67 -9.86 24.70
CA ALA A 539 14.03 -11.20 24.21
C ALA A 539 14.97 -12.00 25.16
N ASP A 540 15.29 -11.43 26.33
CA ASP A 540 16.30 -11.91 27.27
C ASP A 540 15.79 -12.97 28.27
N PHE A 541 14.48 -13.27 28.25
CA PHE A 541 13.85 -14.21 29.17
C PHE A 541 13.61 -15.58 28.53
N GLU A 542 14.26 -16.60 29.10
CA GLU A 542 14.19 -17.99 28.66
C GLU A 542 13.25 -18.85 29.52
N LYS A 543 12.64 -19.86 28.88
CA LYS A 543 11.74 -20.82 29.52
C LYS A 543 12.55 -21.77 30.41
N GLY A 544 12.16 -21.90 31.67
CA GLY A 544 12.87 -22.70 32.66
C GLY A 544 14.17 -22.08 33.21
N LYS A 545 14.44 -20.79 32.98
CA LYS A 545 15.44 -20.03 33.76
C LYS A 545 14.77 -19.21 34.86
N ARG A 546 15.43 -19.15 36.02
CA ARG A 546 15.04 -18.36 37.18
C ARG A 546 15.75 -17.01 37.13
N TYR A 547 15.01 -15.93 37.36
CA TYR A 547 15.53 -14.56 37.35
C TYR A 547 15.22 -13.88 38.68
N ILE A 548 16.14 -13.06 39.16
CA ILE A 548 15.89 -12.05 40.19
C ILE A 548 15.50 -10.76 39.48
N ILE A 549 14.45 -10.10 39.95
CA ILE A 549 13.93 -8.84 39.41
C ILE A 549 13.85 -7.82 40.56
N SER A 550 14.60 -6.74 40.43
CA SER A 550 14.77 -5.70 41.44
C SER A 550 14.17 -4.38 40.95
N VAL A 551 13.34 -3.74 41.78
CA VAL A 551 12.71 -2.44 41.49
C VAL A 551 13.38 -1.37 42.35
N TYR A 552 13.95 -0.36 41.71
CA TYR A 552 14.62 0.77 42.35
C TYR A 552 13.83 2.07 42.14
N ALA A 553 13.70 2.89 43.17
CA ALA A 553 13.25 4.28 43.07
C ALA A 553 14.38 5.16 42.52
N CYS A 554 14.08 5.97 41.51
CA CYS A 554 14.96 7.02 41.00
C CYS A 554 14.82 8.27 41.89
N THR A 555 15.78 8.47 42.79
CA THR A 555 15.82 9.62 43.72
C THR A 555 16.75 10.73 43.20
N SER A 556 16.80 11.88 43.86
CA SER A 556 17.81 12.92 43.60
C SER A 556 19.23 12.57 44.07
N GLY A 557 19.43 11.39 44.67
CA GLY A 557 20.70 10.87 45.14
C GLY A 557 20.96 9.47 44.58
N ALA A 558 21.32 8.52 45.46
CA ALA A 558 21.43 7.12 45.08
C ALA A 558 20.05 6.52 44.75
N ALA A 559 19.98 5.63 43.76
CA ALA A 559 18.76 4.86 43.52
C ALA A 559 18.53 3.87 44.67
N GLN A 560 17.30 3.84 45.21
CA GLN A 560 16.97 3.04 46.39
C GLN A 560 16.19 1.79 46.00
N LEU A 561 16.65 0.61 46.39
CA LEU A 561 15.91 -0.65 46.21
C LEU A 561 14.59 -0.60 46.99
N LEU A 562 13.47 -0.91 46.34
CA LEU A 562 12.14 -0.99 46.93
C LEU A 562 11.74 -2.45 47.17
N HIS A 563 11.87 -3.28 46.14
CA HIS A 563 11.44 -4.67 46.15
C HIS A 563 12.36 -5.54 45.32
N THR A 564 12.61 -6.75 45.81
CA THR A 564 13.28 -7.83 45.08
C THR A 564 12.28 -8.99 44.94
N ARG A 565 12.09 -9.48 43.73
CA ARG A 565 11.28 -10.67 43.44
C ARG A 565 12.11 -11.70 42.69
N GLU A 566 11.71 -12.96 42.74
CA GLU A 566 12.32 -14.01 41.91
C GLU A 566 11.26 -14.92 41.27
N GLY A 567 11.57 -15.49 40.11
CA GLY A 567 10.68 -16.48 39.50
C GLY A 567 11.14 -16.97 38.14
N TYR A 568 10.28 -17.76 37.50
CA TYR A 568 10.45 -18.29 36.15
C TYR A 568 9.38 -17.65 35.25
N MET A 569 9.76 -17.10 34.08
CA MET A 569 8.79 -16.53 33.14
C MET A 569 7.78 -17.59 32.64
N LYS A 570 8.27 -18.83 32.52
CA LYS A 570 7.50 -20.05 32.31
C LYS A 570 8.30 -21.21 32.86
N GLU A 571 7.71 -21.98 33.78
CA GLU A 571 8.30 -23.22 34.27
C GLU A 571 8.33 -24.31 33.20
N LEU A 572 9.25 -25.25 33.39
CA LEU A 572 9.36 -26.51 32.66
C LEU A 572 9.58 -27.64 33.67
N PRO A 573 9.36 -28.92 33.29
CA PRO A 573 9.76 -30.05 34.12
C PRO A 573 11.28 -30.03 34.42
N PRO A 574 11.71 -30.46 35.61
CA PRO A 574 13.13 -30.55 35.93
C PRO A 574 13.88 -31.42 34.91
N SER A 575 14.97 -30.91 34.35
CA SER A 575 15.89 -31.74 33.55
C SER A 575 16.77 -32.62 34.44
N GLY A 576 16.96 -32.19 35.69
CA GLY A 576 17.83 -32.83 36.66
C GLY A 576 17.18 -33.99 37.41
N ARG A 577 18.05 -34.76 38.05
CA ARG A 577 17.71 -35.90 38.92
C ARG A 577 17.84 -35.50 40.39
N VAL A 578 17.12 -36.19 41.27
CA VAL A 578 17.34 -36.04 42.72
C VAL A 578 18.71 -36.61 43.07
N GLN A 579 19.47 -35.89 43.88
CA GLN A 579 20.85 -36.24 44.17
C GLN A 579 20.92 -37.23 45.35
N ASN A 580 22.01 -38.00 45.47
CA ASN A 580 22.27 -38.88 46.61
C ASN A 580 21.11 -39.80 47.05
N LEU A 581 20.32 -40.34 46.11
CA LEU A 581 19.24 -41.27 46.40
C LEU A 581 19.75 -42.53 47.13
N ARG A 582 19.18 -42.81 48.31
CA ARG A 582 19.53 -43.93 49.21
C ARG A 582 18.27 -44.62 49.72
N ALA A 583 18.41 -45.90 50.06
CA ALA A 583 17.38 -46.73 50.65
C ALA A 583 17.96 -47.48 51.87
N GLU A 584 17.34 -47.34 53.05
CA GLU A 584 17.79 -47.92 54.32
C GLU A 584 16.64 -48.65 55.00
N GLN A 585 16.80 -49.95 55.31
CA GLN A 585 15.78 -50.72 56.02
C GLN A 585 15.90 -50.52 57.54
N GLN A 586 14.84 -50.04 58.18
CA GLN A 586 14.72 -49.81 59.62
C GLN A 586 13.61 -50.72 60.18
N GLY A 587 13.98 -51.96 60.54
CA GLY A 587 13.02 -52.99 60.95
C GLY A 587 12.15 -53.44 59.78
N SER A 588 10.83 -53.27 59.89
CA SER A 588 9.84 -53.52 58.82
C SER A 588 9.56 -52.30 57.93
N ILE A 589 10.17 -51.14 58.21
CA ILE A 589 9.97 -49.90 57.45
C ILE A 589 11.20 -49.64 56.58
N LEU A 590 11.00 -49.45 55.28
CA LEU A 590 12.02 -48.93 54.40
C LEU A 590 12.01 -47.40 54.43
N VAL A 591 13.19 -46.79 54.56
CA VAL A 591 13.38 -45.34 54.49
C VAL A 591 14.13 -44.99 53.21
N LEU A 592 13.45 -44.30 52.29
CA LEU A 592 14.10 -43.65 51.15
C LEU A 592 14.58 -42.26 51.58
N SER A 593 15.72 -41.82 51.05
CA SER A 593 16.22 -40.46 51.25
C SER A 593 16.97 -39.93 50.02
N TRP A 594 16.90 -38.63 49.78
CA TRP A 594 17.48 -37.97 48.62
C TRP A 594 17.74 -36.47 48.90
N ASP A 595 18.69 -35.91 48.18
CA ASP A 595 18.99 -34.49 48.12
C ASP A 595 18.24 -33.80 46.96
N GLU A 596 18.18 -32.47 47.01
CA GLU A 596 17.44 -31.65 46.05
C GLU A 596 18.05 -31.70 44.63
N VAL A 597 17.22 -31.45 43.61
CA VAL A 597 17.69 -31.24 42.23
C VAL A 597 18.50 -29.93 42.17
N PRO A 598 19.67 -29.87 41.52
CA PRO A 598 20.44 -28.63 41.37
C PRO A 598 19.60 -27.50 40.75
N LYS A 599 19.75 -26.26 41.24
CA LYS A 599 18.83 -25.14 40.92
C LYS A 599 18.79 -24.78 39.44
N GLU A 600 19.90 -24.99 38.74
CA GLU A 600 20.08 -24.87 37.29
C GLU A 600 19.22 -25.91 36.51
N GLU A 601 18.99 -27.07 37.11
CA GLU A 601 18.28 -28.20 36.51
C GLU A 601 16.82 -28.33 36.98
N GLN A 602 16.41 -27.59 38.03
CA GLN A 602 15.03 -27.54 38.54
C GLN A 602 14.03 -27.03 37.50
N ARG A 603 14.39 -25.98 36.75
CA ARG A 603 13.61 -25.37 35.65
C ARG A 603 12.18 -24.89 35.98
N GLY A 604 11.82 -24.90 37.26
CA GLY A 604 10.62 -24.33 37.87
C GLY A 604 10.78 -24.41 39.40
N PHE A 605 9.84 -23.84 40.16
CA PHE A 605 9.78 -24.10 41.59
C PHE A 605 9.36 -25.56 41.81
N ILE A 606 10.20 -26.33 42.52
CA ILE A 606 9.82 -27.68 42.94
C ILE A 606 8.58 -27.57 43.82
N GLN A 607 7.56 -28.36 43.52
CA GLN A 607 6.32 -28.47 44.29
C GLN A 607 6.33 -29.73 45.17
N GLY A 608 7.09 -30.76 44.78
CA GLY A 608 7.16 -32.01 45.50
C GLY A 608 7.90 -33.11 44.76
N TYR A 609 7.70 -34.35 45.21
CA TYR A 609 8.37 -35.54 44.69
C TYR A 609 7.37 -36.66 44.40
N THR A 610 7.49 -37.33 43.25
CA THR A 610 6.77 -38.56 42.94
C THR A 610 7.71 -39.74 43.13
N ILE A 611 7.23 -40.80 43.78
CA ILE A 611 7.92 -42.07 43.97
C ILE A 611 7.09 -43.17 43.30
N PHE A 612 7.63 -43.78 42.24
CA PHE A 612 7.12 -45.06 41.75
C PHE A 612 7.89 -46.20 42.41
N TYR A 613 7.21 -47.31 42.70
CA TYR A 613 7.88 -48.54 43.11
C TYR A 613 7.18 -49.79 42.58
N LYS A 614 7.98 -50.83 42.27
CA LYS A 614 7.48 -52.14 41.83
C LYS A 614 8.34 -53.28 42.36
N LEU A 615 7.75 -54.46 42.51
CA LEU A 615 8.44 -55.68 42.92
C LEU A 615 9.25 -56.24 41.73
N SER A 616 10.56 -56.40 41.90
CA SER A 616 11.47 -56.95 40.90
C SER A 616 11.41 -58.49 40.86
N ASN A 617 10.34 -59.02 40.28
CA ASN A 617 10.17 -60.46 40.03
C ASN A 617 10.52 -60.80 38.58
N LYS A 618 11.18 -61.94 38.33
CA LYS A 618 11.55 -62.40 36.98
C LYS A 618 10.49 -63.28 36.32
N ASP A 619 9.60 -63.90 37.11
CA ASP A 619 8.77 -65.03 36.65
C ASP A 619 7.27 -64.70 36.50
N LYS A 620 6.87 -63.41 36.55
CA LYS A 620 5.46 -62.98 36.36
C LYS A 620 5.33 -61.66 35.60
N ASN A 621 4.62 -61.68 34.48
CA ASN A 621 4.29 -60.52 33.63
C ASN A 621 3.18 -59.62 34.21
N ILE A 622 3.23 -59.28 35.51
CA ILE A 622 2.31 -58.34 36.16
C ILE A 622 3.12 -57.33 36.99
N ASP A 623 3.61 -56.30 36.30
CA ASP A 623 4.25 -55.13 36.92
C ASP A 623 3.19 -54.21 37.57
N GLU A 624 2.74 -54.53 38.79
CA GLU A 624 1.92 -53.61 39.58
C GLU A 624 2.80 -52.45 40.11
N VAL A 625 2.96 -51.41 39.29
CA VAL A 625 3.69 -50.17 39.67
C VAL A 625 2.80 -49.31 40.56
N LYS A 626 3.29 -49.00 41.77
CA LYS A 626 2.58 -48.14 42.74
C LYS A 626 3.18 -46.74 42.72
N GLU A 627 2.32 -45.73 42.72
CA GLU A 627 2.70 -44.32 42.80
C GLU A 627 2.41 -43.77 44.20
N LEU A 628 3.35 -42.99 44.73
CA LEU A 628 3.15 -42.08 45.87
C LEU A 628 3.61 -40.68 45.45
N SER A 629 2.73 -39.68 45.62
CA SER A 629 3.07 -38.27 45.37
C SER A 629 3.13 -37.50 46.68
N ILE A 630 4.25 -36.83 46.92
CA ILE A 630 4.57 -36.07 48.13
C ILE A 630 4.50 -34.58 47.78
N GLN A 631 3.43 -33.91 48.20
CA GLN A 631 3.19 -32.48 47.98
C GLN A 631 3.94 -31.62 49.02
N ASP A 632 5.24 -31.85 49.17
CA ASP A 632 6.14 -31.06 50.01
C ASP A 632 7.51 -30.93 49.30
N PRO A 633 7.93 -29.71 48.90
CA PRO A 633 9.23 -29.50 48.27
C PRO A 633 10.40 -29.53 49.27
N SER A 634 10.12 -29.53 50.58
CA SER A 634 11.11 -29.72 51.65
C SER A 634 11.37 -31.20 51.97
N ALA A 635 10.58 -32.12 51.39
CA ALA A 635 10.72 -33.54 51.64
C ALA A 635 12.06 -34.08 51.09
N ARG A 636 12.91 -34.58 51.99
CA ARG A 636 14.18 -35.26 51.66
C ARG A 636 14.18 -36.74 52.04
N LYS A 637 13.09 -37.25 52.65
CA LYS A 637 12.92 -38.64 53.09
C LYS A 637 11.48 -39.11 52.94
N CYS A 638 11.28 -40.40 52.69
CA CYS A 638 9.97 -41.08 52.71
C CYS A 638 10.07 -42.41 53.46
N LYS A 639 9.00 -42.80 54.17
CA LYS A 639 8.89 -44.09 54.86
C LYS A 639 7.84 -44.97 54.19
N LEU A 640 8.22 -46.18 53.82
CA LEU A 640 7.36 -47.16 53.15
C LEU A 640 7.31 -48.46 53.97
N ASN A 641 6.12 -48.99 54.22
CA ASN A 641 5.91 -50.31 54.82
C ASN A 641 5.57 -51.29 53.68
N LEU A 642 6.43 -52.28 53.43
CA LEU A 642 6.39 -53.14 52.24
C LEU A 642 6.58 -54.60 52.65
N PRO A 643 5.82 -55.56 52.06
CA PRO A 643 6.05 -56.98 52.33
C PRO A 643 7.41 -57.43 51.76
N PRO A 644 8.06 -58.46 52.35
CA PRO A 644 9.41 -58.88 51.97
C PRO A 644 9.58 -59.18 50.48
N GLY A 645 10.68 -58.70 49.89
CA GLY A 645 10.96 -58.80 48.45
C GLY A 645 11.97 -57.77 47.97
N THR A 646 12.43 -57.90 46.73
CA THR A 646 13.30 -56.92 46.07
C THR A 646 12.47 -55.92 45.30
N TYR A 647 12.61 -54.62 45.59
CA TYR A 647 11.85 -53.55 44.95
C TYR A 647 12.78 -52.61 44.19
N ILE A 648 12.29 -52.11 43.06
CA ILE A 648 12.89 -51.01 42.31
C ILE A 648 12.08 -49.75 42.66
N PHE A 649 12.77 -48.69 43.09
CA PHE A 649 12.20 -47.39 43.43
C PHE A 649 12.69 -46.35 42.43
N LYS A 650 11.78 -45.53 41.92
CA LYS A 650 12.06 -44.41 41.01
C LYS A 650 11.54 -43.11 41.60
N VAL A 651 12.45 -42.20 41.93
CA VAL A 651 12.12 -40.88 42.50
C VAL A 651 12.32 -39.80 41.43
N MET A 652 11.32 -38.93 41.25
CA MET A 652 11.40 -37.73 40.41
C MET A 652 10.92 -36.53 41.24
N ALA A 653 11.55 -35.36 41.07
CA ALA A 653 10.93 -34.09 41.49
C ALA A 653 9.89 -33.63 40.46
N PHE A 654 8.94 -32.80 40.85
CA PHE A 654 8.01 -32.14 39.92
C PHE A 654 7.84 -30.64 40.18
N THR A 655 7.57 -29.91 39.09
CA THR A 655 7.25 -28.47 39.05
C THR A 655 5.81 -28.29 38.58
N SER A 656 5.30 -27.06 38.49
CA SER A 656 3.95 -26.80 37.97
C SER A 656 3.76 -27.28 36.52
N ALA A 657 4.86 -27.50 35.80
CA ALA A 657 4.89 -27.95 34.41
C ALA A 657 5.05 -29.47 34.23
N GLY A 658 5.32 -30.24 35.31
CA GLY A 658 5.34 -31.70 35.28
C GLY A 658 6.51 -32.37 36.03
N ARG A 659 6.57 -33.71 35.94
CA ARG A 659 7.61 -34.55 36.55
C ARG A 659 8.92 -34.49 35.76
N GLY A 660 10.04 -34.40 36.48
CA GLY A 660 11.39 -34.37 35.91
C GLY A 660 12.01 -35.76 35.71
N ALA A 661 13.34 -35.80 35.58
CA ALA A 661 14.08 -37.03 35.32
C ALA A 661 14.06 -38.00 36.52
N GLU A 662 13.89 -39.29 36.23
CA GLU A 662 13.88 -40.36 37.24
C GLU A 662 15.27 -40.70 37.78
N SER A 663 15.31 -40.98 39.07
CA SER A 663 16.47 -41.52 39.80
C SER A 663 16.08 -42.89 40.35
N GLU A 664 16.79 -43.95 39.96
CA GLU A 664 16.43 -45.33 40.31
C GLU A 664 17.35 -45.90 41.41
N ILE A 665 16.77 -46.65 42.35
CA ILE A 665 17.50 -47.48 43.32
C ILE A 665 16.76 -48.81 43.55
N THR A 666 17.50 -49.90 43.65
CA THR A 666 16.97 -51.24 43.92
C THR A 666 17.34 -51.66 45.34
N GLN A 667 16.36 -52.05 46.15
CA GLN A 667 16.57 -52.46 47.54
C GLN A 667 15.74 -53.70 47.88
N SER A 668 16.37 -54.67 48.54
CA SER A 668 15.68 -55.83 49.12
C SER A 668 15.20 -55.52 50.54
N VAL A 669 13.95 -55.86 50.83
CA VAL A 669 13.33 -55.79 52.16
C VAL A 669 13.23 -57.21 52.70
N ASP A 670 13.89 -57.49 53.82
CA ASP A 670 13.79 -58.79 54.51
C ASP A 670 13.47 -58.60 56.00
N HIS A 671 12.26 -59.00 56.40
CA HIS A 671 11.84 -58.93 57.81
C HIS A 671 12.60 -59.92 58.70
N ARG A 672 13.15 -61.01 58.14
CA ARG A 672 13.91 -62.03 58.89
C ARG A 672 15.28 -61.56 59.36
N VAL A 673 15.70 -60.35 59.02
CA VAL A 673 16.88 -59.71 59.64
C VAL A 673 16.62 -59.44 61.13
N VAL A 674 15.42 -58.96 61.47
CA VAL A 674 15.04 -58.70 62.87
C VAL A 674 14.91 -60.04 63.63
N ASP A 675 14.25 -61.03 63.01
CA ASP A 675 14.14 -62.37 63.60
C ASP A 675 15.51 -63.00 63.87
N ARG A 676 16.47 -62.91 62.93
CA ARG A 676 17.83 -63.43 63.15
C ARG A 676 18.61 -62.66 64.22
N MET A 677 18.43 -61.34 64.35
CA MET A 677 19.03 -60.59 65.45
C MET A 677 18.45 -61.02 66.80
N ILE A 678 17.13 -61.17 66.90
CA ILE A 678 16.46 -61.66 68.12
C ILE A 678 16.91 -63.09 68.44
N ILE A 679 16.95 -63.99 67.44
CA ILE A 679 17.41 -65.36 67.61
C ILE A 679 18.87 -65.39 68.07
N SER A 680 19.77 -64.57 67.51
CA SER A 680 21.17 -64.46 67.97
C SER A 680 21.23 -64.08 69.45
N ILE A 681 20.56 -62.98 69.84
CA ILE A 681 20.52 -62.50 71.23
C ILE A 681 19.96 -63.57 72.17
N VAL A 682 18.94 -64.32 71.75
CA VAL A 682 18.37 -65.44 72.51
C VAL A 682 19.34 -66.63 72.59
N THR A 683 20.07 -66.97 71.52
CA THR A 683 21.10 -68.03 71.58
C THR A 683 22.29 -67.64 72.46
N ASP A 684 22.73 -66.38 72.40
CA ASP A 684 23.81 -65.85 73.24
C ASP A 684 23.40 -65.85 74.72
N LEU A 685 22.16 -65.46 75.02
CA LEU A 685 21.56 -65.60 76.36
C LEU A 685 21.50 -67.06 76.81
N LEU A 686 21.03 -68.00 75.98
CA LEU A 686 20.96 -69.42 76.33
C LEU A 686 22.35 -70.04 76.55
N ILE A 687 23.35 -69.66 75.76
CA ILE A 687 24.75 -70.08 75.95
C ILE A 687 25.28 -69.52 77.28
N SER A 688 25.08 -68.23 77.56
CA SER A 688 25.52 -67.61 78.82
C SER A 688 24.85 -68.25 80.05
N ALA A 689 23.55 -68.53 79.99
CA ALA A 689 22.82 -69.24 81.04
C ALA A 689 23.34 -70.67 81.23
N SER A 690 23.68 -71.38 80.15
CA SER A 690 24.28 -72.71 80.22
C SER A 690 25.67 -72.68 80.87
N ILE A 691 26.46 -71.64 80.62
CA ILE A 691 27.75 -71.42 81.29
C ILE A 691 27.55 -71.13 82.79
N PHE A 692 26.60 -70.26 83.16
CA PHE A 692 26.26 -70.02 84.57
C PHE A 692 25.75 -71.27 85.29
N ILE A 693 24.92 -72.09 84.64
CA ILE A 693 24.42 -73.36 85.21
C ILE A 693 25.57 -74.35 85.41
N THR A 694 26.45 -74.53 84.42
CA THR A 694 27.61 -75.44 84.55
C THR A 694 28.62 -74.97 85.59
N ILE A 695 28.89 -73.67 85.72
CA ILE A 695 29.66 -73.10 86.84
C ILE A 695 28.97 -73.39 88.18
N THR A 696 27.66 -73.16 88.28
CA THR A 696 26.89 -73.41 89.51
C THR A 696 26.93 -74.89 89.90
N VAL A 697 26.80 -75.80 88.95
CA VAL A 697 26.92 -77.26 89.17
C VAL A 697 28.34 -77.65 89.57
N LEU A 698 29.39 -77.07 88.96
CA LEU A 698 30.78 -77.31 89.37
C LEU A 698 31.04 -76.82 90.81
N CYS A 699 30.53 -75.64 91.18
CA CYS A 699 30.57 -75.14 92.55
C CYS A 699 29.79 -76.04 93.53
N TYR A 700 28.70 -76.67 93.08
CA TYR A 700 27.90 -77.60 93.89
C TYR A 700 28.56 -78.98 94.04
N ILE A 701 29.28 -79.46 93.02
CA ILE A 701 30.07 -80.72 93.08
C ILE A 701 31.34 -80.52 93.92
N LYS A 702 31.98 -79.35 93.85
CA LYS A 702 33.14 -78.98 94.69
C LYS A 702 32.75 -78.28 96.00
N ARG A 703 31.50 -78.41 96.44
CA ARG A 703 30.92 -77.67 97.58
C ARG A 703 31.67 -77.85 98.90
N GLU A 704 32.16 -79.05 99.20
CA GLU A 704 32.97 -79.30 100.42
C GLU A 704 34.31 -78.54 100.40
N TRP A 705 34.95 -78.44 99.23
CA TRP A 705 36.17 -77.65 99.05
C TRP A 705 35.87 -76.14 99.12
N LEU A 706 34.75 -75.71 98.55
CA LEU A 706 34.35 -74.30 98.56
C LEU A 706 33.93 -73.82 99.97
N LYS A 707 33.23 -74.67 100.74
CA LYS A 707 32.80 -74.36 102.12
C LYS A 707 33.97 -74.23 103.11
N SER A 708 35.10 -74.90 102.89
CA SER A 708 36.26 -74.79 103.78
C SER A 708 37.10 -73.53 103.55
N ALA A 709 36.96 -72.88 102.39
CA ALA A 709 37.77 -71.73 102.00
C ALA A 709 37.09 -70.36 102.24
N LEU A 710 35.74 -70.29 102.20
CA LEU A 710 35.01 -69.01 102.12
C LEU A 710 33.74 -69.00 103.01
N TYR A 711 33.95 -68.64 104.30
CA TYR A 711 33.00 -68.33 105.38
C TYR A 711 32.39 -69.48 106.24
N PRO A 712 32.42 -69.37 107.59
CA PRO A 712 31.69 -70.21 108.53
C PRO A 712 30.26 -69.70 108.85
N ASP A 713 29.40 -70.58 109.38
CA ASP A 713 27.95 -70.37 109.58
C ASP A 713 27.58 -69.74 110.96
N ILE A 714 26.69 -68.74 110.97
CA ILE A 714 25.97 -68.16 112.14
C ILE A 714 24.48 -67.90 111.74
N PRO A 715 23.45 -68.05 112.63
CA PRO A 715 22.14 -68.57 112.21
C PRO A 715 21.00 -67.54 111.98
N LYS A 716 19.85 -68.07 111.48
CA LYS A 716 18.62 -67.34 111.08
C LYS A 716 17.56 -67.20 112.19
N PRO A 717 16.68 -66.19 112.04
CA PRO A 717 15.22 -66.40 112.11
C PRO A 717 14.49 -65.79 110.87
N ARG A 718 13.15 -65.70 110.85
CA ARG A 718 12.13 -66.74 110.54
C ARG A 718 10.80 -66.02 110.21
N LEU A 719 9.89 -66.66 109.44
CA LEU A 719 8.48 -66.23 109.18
C LEU A 719 8.32 -64.97 108.29
N SER A 720 7.22 -64.76 107.54
CA SER A 720 6.07 -65.62 107.18
C SER A 720 5.40 -65.16 105.87
N GLU A 721 4.64 -66.05 105.22
CA GLU A 721 3.84 -65.75 104.03
C GLU A 721 2.53 -65.01 104.34
N ALA A 722 2.16 -64.04 103.50
CA ALA A 722 0.79 -63.53 103.30
C ALA A 722 0.72 -62.71 101.99
N TRP A 723 -0.51 -62.41 101.55
CA TRP A 723 -0.94 -61.59 100.38
C TRP A 723 -1.18 -62.31 99.04
N LEU A 724 -2.47 -62.36 98.68
CA LEU A 724 -3.07 -62.86 97.43
C LEU A 724 -4.13 -61.84 96.93
N THR A 725 -4.64 -62.05 95.70
CA THR A 725 -5.85 -61.40 95.09
C THR A 725 -5.66 -59.96 94.53
N LYS A 726 -6.39 -59.43 93.51
CA LYS A 726 -7.64 -59.77 92.76
C LYS A 726 -7.55 -59.47 91.22
N ILE A 727 -8.49 -59.94 90.37
CA ILE A 727 -8.46 -59.88 88.86
C ILE A 727 -9.87 -59.73 88.19
N PRO A 728 -10.03 -58.89 87.12
CA PRO A 728 -11.04 -58.99 86.01
C PRO A 728 -10.38 -59.06 84.59
N GLN A 729 -10.97 -59.35 83.40
CA GLN A 729 -12.34 -59.48 82.82
C GLN A 729 -12.95 -58.20 82.17
N CYS A 730 -13.71 -58.18 81.04
CA CYS A 730 -14.38 -59.21 80.19
C CYS A 730 -14.57 -58.80 78.67
N PRO A 731 -15.13 -59.65 77.75
CA PRO A 731 -15.26 -59.46 76.26
C PRO A 731 -16.65 -58.91 75.77
N LEU A 732 -17.17 -58.94 74.51
CA LEU A 732 -17.02 -59.75 73.25
C LEU A 732 -17.71 -59.07 71.99
N PHE A 733 -17.74 -59.77 70.82
CA PHE A 733 -18.71 -59.75 69.65
C PHE A 733 -18.30 -59.21 68.24
N ASP A 734 -18.94 -59.66 67.12
CA ASP A 734 -18.63 -60.84 66.26
C ASP A 734 -19.17 -60.70 64.78
N THR A 735 -19.17 -61.77 63.94
CA THR A 735 -19.24 -61.78 62.43
C THR A 735 -20.36 -62.69 61.81
N MET A 736 -20.53 -63.09 60.51
CA MET A 736 -19.73 -63.17 59.23
C MET A 736 -20.61 -63.53 57.96
N LEU A 737 -20.02 -63.65 56.73
CA LEU A 737 -20.51 -64.34 55.46
C LEU A 737 -21.69 -63.69 54.60
N THR A 738 -22.07 -64.05 53.32
CA THR A 738 -21.41 -64.32 51.97
C THR A 738 -22.45 -64.46 50.77
N ALA A 739 -21.98 -64.37 49.50
CA ALA A 739 -22.39 -65.10 48.24
C ALA A 739 -23.49 -64.62 47.20
N GLU A 740 -23.10 -64.54 45.91
CA GLU A 740 -23.69 -65.06 44.60
C GLU A 740 -25.13 -64.69 44.06
N SER A 741 -25.54 -64.78 42.75
CA SER A 741 -24.89 -64.92 41.39
C SER A 741 -25.86 -64.74 40.15
N GLU A 742 -25.28 -64.60 38.92
CA GLU A 742 -25.78 -64.91 37.53
C GLU A 742 -26.93 -64.14 36.76
N VAL A 743 -27.33 -64.61 35.54
CA VAL A 743 -27.82 -63.83 34.34
C VAL A 743 -28.83 -64.63 33.45
N LEU A 744 -29.75 -63.99 32.65
CA LEU A 744 -30.13 -64.29 31.20
C LEU A 744 -31.59 -63.98 30.68
N LEU A 745 -31.73 -63.60 29.36
CA LEU A 745 -32.84 -63.86 28.36
C LEU A 745 -34.25 -63.17 28.54
N ILE A 746 -35.21 -62.98 27.58
CA ILE A 746 -35.29 -62.97 26.06
C ILE A 746 -36.48 -62.09 25.49
N THR A 747 -36.72 -62.10 24.16
CA THR A 747 -37.58 -61.26 23.27
C THR A 747 -39.11 -61.58 23.16
N LYS A 748 -39.94 -60.68 22.54
CA LYS A 748 -40.73 -60.89 21.26
C LYS A 748 -41.56 -59.63 20.76
N PRO A 749 -42.29 -59.60 19.59
CA PRO A 749 -42.29 -58.42 18.65
C PRO A 749 -43.64 -58.03 17.94
N GLU A 750 -43.55 -57.39 16.74
CA GLU A 750 -44.55 -57.26 15.62
C GLU A 750 -45.67 -56.15 15.71
N PRO A 751 -46.38 -55.76 14.61
CA PRO A 751 -45.91 -55.45 13.23
C PRO A 751 -46.63 -54.27 12.46
N TYR A 752 -46.01 -53.74 11.39
CA TYR A 752 -46.56 -53.32 10.04
C TYR A 752 -47.76 -52.33 9.91
N LEU A 753 -47.91 -51.44 8.90
CA LEU A 753 -47.04 -50.86 7.82
C LEU A 753 -47.60 -49.41 7.53
N GLN A 754 -47.84 -48.71 6.40
CA GLN A 754 -47.71 -48.69 4.90
C GLN A 754 -47.99 -47.19 4.46
N VAL A 755 -47.92 -46.60 3.24
CA VAL A 755 -47.86 -46.96 1.79
C VAL A 755 -46.99 -45.92 1.00
N MET A 756 -47.19 -45.76 -0.33
CA MET A 756 -46.51 -44.94 -1.38
C MET A 756 -47.56 -44.65 -2.51
N PRO A 757 -47.33 -44.04 -3.73
CA PRO A 757 -46.06 -43.76 -4.46
C PRO A 757 -45.94 -42.45 -5.34
N GLU A 758 -44.75 -42.30 -5.96
CA GLU A 758 -44.27 -41.81 -7.30
C GLU A 758 -45.22 -41.16 -8.36
N GLY A 759 -44.79 -40.37 -9.39
CA GLY A 759 -43.46 -39.84 -9.77
C GLY A 759 -43.30 -39.24 -11.23
N MET A 760 -42.22 -38.46 -11.47
CA MET A 760 -41.49 -38.07 -12.74
C MET A 760 -42.08 -37.40 -14.04
N LYS A 761 -41.45 -36.25 -14.43
CA LYS A 761 -40.84 -35.83 -15.76
C LYS A 761 -41.58 -35.21 -17.01
N ALA A 762 -41.19 -33.95 -17.34
CA ALA A 762 -40.48 -33.44 -18.57
C ALA A 762 -41.15 -32.82 -19.88
N HIS A 763 -40.41 -31.85 -20.49
CA HIS A 763 -40.29 -31.30 -21.89
C HIS A 763 -41.32 -30.36 -22.63
N GLU A 764 -40.93 -29.07 -22.83
CA GLU A 764 -40.61 -28.30 -24.09
C GLU A 764 -41.58 -27.77 -25.24
N ILE A 765 -41.27 -26.51 -25.70
CA ILE A 765 -41.30 -25.87 -27.08
C ILE A 765 -42.62 -25.33 -27.77
N SER A 766 -42.62 -24.04 -28.24
CA SER A 766 -42.81 -23.58 -29.68
C SER A 766 -43.36 -22.12 -29.99
N GLN A 767 -42.67 -21.35 -30.87
CA GLN A 767 -43.07 -20.39 -31.98
C GLN A 767 -44.17 -19.25 -31.80
N ASN A 768 -44.44 -18.22 -32.66
CA ASN A 768 -44.01 -17.78 -34.05
C ASN A 768 -44.29 -16.26 -34.43
N SER A 769 -43.67 -15.72 -35.53
CA SER A 769 -44.09 -14.70 -36.60
C SER A 769 -44.99 -13.42 -36.37
N GLN A 770 -45.10 -12.33 -37.21
CA GLN A 770 -44.29 -11.56 -38.23
C GLN A 770 -45.08 -10.28 -38.80
N ASP A 771 -44.45 -9.41 -39.65
CA ASP A 771 -44.99 -8.50 -40.75
C ASP A 771 -45.31 -6.94 -40.62
N LEU A 772 -45.46 -6.24 -41.79
CA LEU A 772 -45.28 -4.78 -42.15
C LEU A 772 -45.99 -4.41 -43.54
N PRO A 773 -45.80 -3.28 -44.33
CA PRO A 773 -45.42 -1.81 -44.18
C PRO A 773 -46.24 -0.73 -45.05
N GLN A 774 -45.80 0.56 -45.10
CA GLN A 774 -45.84 1.56 -46.25
C GLN A 774 -47.18 2.28 -46.69
N PRO A 775 -47.27 3.19 -47.74
CA PRO A 775 -46.39 4.18 -48.47
C PRO A 775 -47.05 5.63 -48.61
N GLU A 776 -46.96 6.60 -49.58
CA GLU A 776 -46.15 7.04 -50.78
C GLU A 776 -46.41 8.56 -51.23
N SER A 777 -45.63 9.11 -52.22
CA SER A 777 -46.04 9.96 -53.41
C SER A 777 -45.89 11.50 -53.67
N CYS A 778 -45.45 11.82 -54.92
CA CYS A 778 -45.75 12.95 -55.88
C CYS A 778 -45.33 14.47 -55.71
N ARG A 779 -45.22 15.36 -56.75
CA ARG A 779 -44.72 15.33 -58.18
C ARG A 779 -44.73 16.73 -58.95
N ASN A 780 -43.69 17.00 -59.77
CA ASN A 780 -43.56 17.62 -61.14
C ASN A 780 -44.00 19.06 -61.63
N ALA A 781 -43.06 19.71 -62.38
CA ALA A 781 -43.14 20.48 -63.68
C ALA A 781 -43.83 21.89 -63.79
N LEU A 782 -43.65 22.76 -64.82
CA LEU A 782 -43.08 22.69 -66.22
C LEU A 782 -42.54 24.07 -66.77
N GLU A 783 -41.91 24.04 -67.96
CA GLU A 783 -41.33 25.04 -68.93
C GLU A 783 -42.24 26.21 -69.43
N SER A 784 -41.86 27.19 -70.29
CA SER A 784 -40.62 27.96 -70.66
C SER A 784 -40.95 29.03 -71.75
N GLN A 785 -40.03 29.95 -72.15
CA GLN A 785 -40.03 30.55 -73.53
C GLN A 785 -38.78 31.39 -73.90
N THR A 786 -38.46 31.43 -75.22
CA THR A 786 -37.94 32.54 -76.09
C THR A 786 -37.07 33.67 -75.49
N ILE A 787 -35.88 34.11 -75.97
CA ILE A 787 -34.97 35.08 -75.26
C ILE A 787 -33.79 35.79 -76.10
N PRO A 788 -33.21 37.01 -75.80
CA PRO A 788 -31.65 37.64 -76.74
C PRO A 788 -30.41 36.74 -76.92
N SER A 789 -29.52 37.22 -77.83
CA SER A 789 -28.12 36.82 -78.08
C SER A 789 -27.06 37.59 -77.26
N LEU A 790 -25.94 36.92 -76.93
CA LEU A 790 -24.93 37.36 -75.97
C LEU A 790 -23.49 37.09 -76.47
N ILE A 791 -22.51 37.77 -75.85
CA ILE A 791 -21.09 37.42 -75.99
C ILE A 791 -20.68 36.59 -74.77
N THR A 792 -20.25 35.35 -74.99
CA THR A 792 -19.88 34.39 -73.92
C THR A 792 -18.40 34.02 -73.99
N SER A 793 -17.77 33.83 -72.83
CA SER A 793 -16.46 33.19 -72.68
C SER A 793 -16.49 32.12 -71.59
N LEU A 794 -15.69 31.07 -71.76
CA LEU A 794 -15.69 29.89 -70.91
C LEU A 794 -14.32 29.69 -70.25
N SER A 795 -14.34 29.38 -68.96
CA SER A 795 -13.16 28.94 -68.21
C SER A 795 -13.54 27.86 -67.19
N TYR A 796 -12.56 27.33 -66.45
CA TYR A 796 -12.84 26.42 -65.35
C TYR A 796 -11.79 26.55 -64.24
N ILE A 797 -12.18 26.11 -63.05
CA ILE A 797 -11.32 25.97 -61.87
C ILE A 797 -11.54 24.54 -61.37
N GLU A 798 -10.46 23.84 -61.03
CA GLU A 798 -10.56 22.55 -60.34
C GLU A 798 -10.98 22.78 -58.89
N LEU A 799 -12.18 22.34 -58.53
CA LEU A 799 -12.70 22.44 -57.17
C LEU A 799 -12.19 21.25 -56.32
N PRO A 800 -11.66 21.49 -55.11
CA PRO A 800 -11.73 20.46 -54.07
C PRO A 800 -13.21 20.25 -53.72
N CYS A 801 -13.64 18.99 -53.53
CA CYS A 801 -15.04 18.60 -53.47
C CYS A 801 -15.89 19.48 -52.53
N PRO A 802 -16.94 20.15 -53.04
CA PRO A 802 -18.00 20.66 -52.19
C PRO A 802 -18.95 19.51 -51.82
N ALA A 803 -19.59 19.62 -50.65
CA ALA A 803 -20.86 18.92 -50.43
C ALA A 803 -21.92 19.52 -51.39
N ILE A 804 -23.06 18.85 -51.56
CA ILE A 804 -24.17 19.39 -52.36
C ILE A 804 -24.89 20.48 -51.54
N ASP A 805 -24.26 21.65 -51.44
CA ASP A 805 -24.84 22.84 -50.83
C ASP A 805 -25.88 23.45 -51.78
N ASN A 806 -27.10 23.62 -51.28
CA ASN A 806 -28.17 24.36 -51.94
C ASN A 806 -27.75 25.84 -52.05
N PRO A 807 -28.01 26.57 -53.15
CA PRO A 807 -27.36 27.86 -53.42
C PRO A 807 -27.66 28.90 -52.35
N THR A 808 -26.60 29.33 -51.66
CA THR A 808 -26.70 30.31 -50.57
C THR A 808 -26.65 31.73 -51.13
N TYR A 809 -27.75 32.46 -51.02
CA TYR A 809 -27.82 33.87 -51.45
C TYR A 809 -26.89 34.76 -50.62
N SER A 810 -26.05 35.55 -51.29
CA SER A 810 -25.17 36.55 -50.66
C SER A 810 -25.47 37.95 -51.19
N LEU A 811 -26.65 38.47 -50.79
CA LEU A 811 -27.04 39.85 -51.08
C LEU A 811 -26.15 40.83 -50.30
N THR A 812 -25.21 41.45 -51.01
CA THR A 812 -24.33 42.48 -50.44
C THR A 812 -25.06 43.82 -50.44
N MET A 813 -25.85 44.10 -49.40
CA MET A 813 -26.46 45.42 -49.20
C MET A 813 -25.50 46.36 -48.47
N THR A 814 -25.08 47.41 -49.16
CA THR A 814 -24.48 48.59 -48.53
C THR A 814 -25.59 49.51 -48.02
N LEU A 815 -25.45 50.01 -46.79
CA LEU A 815 -26.35 50.99 -46.19
C LEU A 815 -25.66 52.36 -46.10
N PRO A 816 -26.30 53.46 -46.53
CA PRO A 816 -25.77 54.81 -46.34
C PRO A 816 -25.80 55.25 -44.88
N THR A 817 -24.94 56.22 -44.55
CA THR A 817 -25.03 56.99 -43.31
C THR A 817 -26.20 57.97 -43.36
N ASP A 818 -27.12 57.90 -42.39
CA ASP A 818 -27.33 59.01 -41.42
C ASP A 818 -28.40 58.73 -40.34
N ALA A 819 -28.36 59.57 -39.29
CA ALA A 819 -29.45 59.96 -38.39
C ALA A 819 -29.99 59.03 -37.25
N ILE A 820 -29.62 59.44 -36.01
CA ILE A 820 -30.51 59.61 -34.82
C ILE A 820 -30.78 58.42 -33.87
N GLN A 821 -30.92 58.74 -32.57
CA GLN A 821 -31.06 57.84 -31.41
C GLN A 821 -32.52 57.63 -30.94
N VAL A 822 -32.84 56.43 -30.45
CA VAL A 822 -33.78 56.13 -29.33
C VAL A 822 -33.26 54.82 -28.69
N SER A 823 -32.65 54.80 -27.50
CA SER A 823 -33.22 54.75 -26.13
C SER A 823 -34.05 53.48 -25.80
N ASP A 824 -33.49 52.69 -24.87
CA ASP A 824 -34.09 51.76 -23.90
C ASP A 824 -35.39 50.98 -24.20
N TYR A 825 -35.27 49.65 -24.20
CA TYR A 825 -36.06 48.84 -23.27
C TYR A 825 -35.37 47.53 -22.85
N ARG A 826 -35.52 47.11 -21.59
CA ARG A 826 -34.94 45.87 -21.04
C ARG A 826 -35.86 45.21 -20.00
N PRO A 827 -36.48 44.07 -20.31
CA PRO A 827 -37.02 43.16 -19.31
C PRO A 827 -35.93 42.21 -18.78
N GLN A 828 -35.88 42.00 -17.46
CA GLN A 828 -35.21 40.84 -16.85
C GLN A 828 -36.24 39.80 -16.44
N MET A 829 -35.92 38.51 -16.59
CA MET A 829 -36.32 37.32 -15.80
C MET A 829 -36.02 36.07 -16.65
N GLN A 830 -35.71 34.89 -16.12
CA GLN A 830 -35.53 34.44 -14.73
C GLN A 830 -34.53 33.25 -14.72
N ASN A 831 -33.70 33.09 -13.68
CA ASN A 831 -32.80 31.93 -13.59
C ASN A 831 -33.57 30.66 -13.16
N ALA A 832 -33.66 29.68 -14.05
CA ALA A 832 -34.17 28.34 -13.73
C ALA A 832 -33.00 27.39 -13.40
N SER A 833 -32.81 27.08 -12.12
CA SER A 833 -31.74 26.18 -11.65
C SER A 833 -32.13 24.71 -11.75
N GLY A 834 -31.91 24.10 -12.92
CA GLY A 834 -32.10 22.66 -13.12
C GLY A 834 -30.92 21.84 -12.61
N GLN A 835 -31.04 21.21 -11.43
CA GLN A 835 -30.14 20.13 -11.00
C GLN A 835 -30.71 18.77 -11.43
N THR A 836 -29.97 18.05 -12.25
CA THR A 836 -30.26 16.65 -12.61
C THR A 836 -29.23 15.71 -11.98
N GLN A 837 -29.70 14.79 -11.14
CA GLN A 837 -28.90 13.74 -10.51
C GLN A 837 -29.60 12.39 -10.79
N PRO A 838 -28.87 11.31 -11.16
CA PRO A 838 -29.47 10.16 -11.82
C PRO A 838 -30.19 9.19 -10.87
N CYS A 839 -31.26 8.57 -11.37
CA CYS A 839 -32.00 7.53 -10.67
C CYS A 839 -31.29 6.17 -10.74
N VAL A 840 -31.34 5.41 -9.64
CA VAL A 840 -31.02 3.97 -9.59
C VAL A 840 -32.22 3.24 -8.96
N VAL A 841 -32.61 2.10 -9.53
CA VAL A 841 -33.84 1.35 -9.14
C VAL A 841 -33.52 0.29 -8.08
N ARG A 842 -34.47 0.06 -7.17
CA ARG A 842 -34.40 -0.95 -6.08
C ARG A 842 -34.91 -2.33 -6.53
N SER A 843 -34.40 -3.36 -5.86
CA SER A 843 -35.21 -4.46 -5.32
C SER A 843 -34.77 -4.76 -3.87
N ALA A 844 -35.52 -5.55 -3.09
CA ALA A 844 -35.34 -5.61 -1.63
C ALA A 844 -35.80 -6.94 -0.98
N HIS A 845 -35.18 -7.29 0.16
CA HIS A 845 -35.60 -8.15 1.29
C HIS A 845 -34.34 -8.36 2.18
N MET A 846 -34.37 -8.72 3.47
CA MET A 846 -35.20 -8.37 4.64
C MET A 846 -34.39 -8.74 5.92
N ASP A 847 -35.00 -8.68 7.11
CA ASP A 847 -34.50 -9.15 8.43
C ASP A 847 -33.39 -8.33 9.14
N SER A 848 -33.27 -8.36 10.49
CA SER A 848 -34.31 -8.40 11.54
C SER A 848 -33.73 -7.93 12.91
N VAL A 849 -34.60 -7.36 13.77
CA VAL A 849 -34.53 -7.19 15.26
C VAL A 849 -33.17 -7.00 15.98
N GLY A 850 -33.02 -5.89 16.74
CA GLY A 850 -31.97 -5.74 17.77
C GLY A 850 -32.16 -4.50 18.67
N TYR A 851 -32.39 -4.70 19.98
CA TYR A 851 -32.78 -3.65 20.96
C TYR A 851 -31.59 -2.87 21.57
N GLN A 852 -31.82 -1.61 21.98
CA GLN A 852 -31.01 -0.88 22.97
C GLN A 852 -31.91 -0.04 23.91
N PRO A 853 -31.64 0.00 25.24
CA PRO A 853 -32.31 0.88 26.19
C PRO A 853 -31.57 2.22 26.44
N GLN A 854 -32.25 3.20 27.04
CA GLN A 854 -31.79 4.58 27.22
C GLN A 854 -31.37 4.94 28.67
N SER A 855 -30.39 5.83 28.81
CA SER A 855 -30.36 6.96 29.79
C SER A 855 -29.24 7.93 29.33
N VAL A 856 -29.35 9.27 29.27
CA VAL A 856 -30.12 10.32 29.97
C VAL A 856 -29.50 10.79 31.29
N ALA A 857 -28.63 11.82 31.23
CA ALA A 857 -28.55 12.91 32.22
C ALA A 857 -27.74 14.15 31.74
N HIS A 858 -28.38 15.31 31.89
CA HIS A 858 -27.93 16.71 31.96
C HIS A 858 -26.45 17.02 32.34
N PHE A 859 -25.71 17.88 31.60
CA PHE A 859 -25.68 19.38 31.60
C PHE A 859 -24.83 20.02 32.72
N THR A 860 -23.76 20.78 32.40
CA THR A 860 -23.59 22.24 32.72
C THR A 860 -22.20 22.85 32.37
N SER A 861 -22.21 24.16 32.08
CA SER A 861 -21.16 25.20 32.26
C SER A 861 -19.72 25.07 31.69
N LEU A 862 -19.44 25.95 30.72
CA LEU A 862 -18.19 26.71 30.46
C LEU A 862 -17.71 27.50 31.71
N PRO A 863 -16.47 28.10 31.80
CA PRO A 863 -15.69 28.71 30.72
C PRO A 863 -14.12 28.61 30.77
N PHE A 864 -13.46 29.28 29.80
CA PHE A 864 -12.15 29.98 29.77
C PHE A 864 -11.21 29.94 31.05
N ASN A 865 -9.87 30.03 30.96
CA ASN A 865 -9.05 30.83 30.02
C ASN A 865 -7.54 30.47 29.94
N SER A 866 -6.89 30.94 28.87
CA SER A 866 -5.49 31.45 28.73
C SER A 866 -4.27 30.92 29.53
N VAL A 867 -3.23 30.53 28.77
CA VAL A 867 -1.80 30.94 28.88
C VAL A 867 -1.05 30.74 30.21
N ILE A 868 -0.11 29.79 30.23
CA ILE A 868 1.34 30.00 30.06
C ILE A 868 1.93 28.80 29.31
#